data_AF-A0A3D4FNI0-F1
#
_entry.id   AF-A0A3D4FNI0-F1
#
_cell.length_a   1.000
_cell.length_b   1.000
_cell.length_c   1.000
_cell.angle_alpha   90.00
_cell.angle_beta   90.00
_cell.angle_gamma   90.00
#
_symmetry.space_group_name_H-M   'P 1'
#
loop_
_entity.id
_entity.type
_entity.pdbx_description
1 polymer ?
#
loop_
_entity_poly.entity_id
_entity_poly.type
_entity_poly.pdbx_seq_one_letter_code
_entity_poly.pdbx_strand_id
1 'polypeptide(L)'
;MRPKKYYKTIAVIVALALNATGLASVGETIGNYLDTESSSGNALLATSLDMTLATTSWNTAPQELDMGRGSSTSRTVTIGSAGDISFDYTFVYREDTEASNPALCSALILIAEKNGATQYEGPLASFTLATSSIRDTEDSWDFTITIPEDAPDSLEDSSCLWSFAAISSQPGFAAGEAYHDEEEFENLIETGSWNSPAHSRESIGAIEDARVDEEHPGTNYGNSGTLEVESQEDKNQRSFFKFAIPLPSGTLISDATLNIFMTDAPGLSRVYDLAAAASGWSEGSIDWATQPGALLTATNSAMTGTANNIWMQFSVGADVSAFVSGSLANNGWRLSDREENSSSSPRASFASSEYDAHPELRPYLDVTFTPPSVATDHLVINEVYYAVAPGRGSDTNNEWIELYNPTEVPVDITGWEICDNAGCDTITASTTIPAHEFAVIANSSSTWLVQWPEISSTSAVTIALGTKLGSNGLSDVGDRVELRDADSALVDAMSYGTDTTYFSLPGDRQGDSLARVVKGYDTDTASDFIINAAPNPGTNPSASGREVMRFTADGVLVADAQEGFPDTSMAVLTSFVEENAENDIVKTEDSALVPQVSIPEPLMVETATSTTTSSEESIVIIPGPPTREEGTASSTEPLDLPTETATTTEIHDEPEPEEEAGGANEEQEPPVENPEEPLDTEDSLLEEVTEEVTETTAGEDTIIKEVPVIIPEKQGEPNNE
;
A
#
# COMPACT_ATOMS: atom_id res chain seq x y z
N MET A 1 -6.58 -40.68 128.63
CA MET A 1 -6.51 -39.40 127.87
C MET A 1 -5.26 -39.42 127.01
N ARG A 2 -5.14 -38.86 125.79
CA ARG A 2 -6.13 -38.43 124.76
C ARG A 2 -5.41 -38.49 123.38
N PRO A 3 -5.62 -39.51 122.53
CA PRO A 3 -5.18 -39.43 121.13
C PRO A 3 -6.31 -39.82 120.15
N LYS A 4 -7.09 -38.85 119.68
CA LYS A 4 -8.10 -39.06 118.60
C LYS A 4 -7.58 -38.75 117.18
N LYS A 5 -6.29 -38.43 117.00
CA LYS A 5 -5.74 -37.94 115.72
C LYS A 5 -5.26 -39.05 114.74
N TYR A 6 -4.85 -40.23 115.21
CA TYR A 6 -4.19 -41.23 114.34
C TYR A 6 -5.13 -42.12 113.51
N TYR A 7 -6.40 -42.26 113.93
CA TYR A 7 -7.36 -43.16 113.26
C TYR A 7 -7.64 -42.79 111.79
N LYS A 8 -7.60 -41.51 111.41
CA LYS A 8 -7.86 -41.10 110.02
C LYS A 8 -6.73 -41.54 109.07
N THR A 9 -5.47 -41.39 109.46
CA THR A 9 -4.32 -41.80 108.64
C THR A 9 -4.28 -43.32 108.47
N ILE A 10 -4.56 -44.06 109.55
CA ILE A 10 -4.66 -45.53 109.51
C ILE A 10 -5.80 -45.95 108.57
N ALA A 11 -6.97 -45.31 108.63
CA ALA A 11 -8.10 -45.63 107.74
C ALA A 11 -7.76 -45.42 106.25
N VAL A 12 -7.01 -44.37 105.89
CA VAL A 12 -6.58 -44.13 104.49
C VAL A 12 -5.58 -45.18 104.03
N ILE A 13 -4.58 -45.53 104.85
CA ILE A 13 -3.59 -46.56 104.52
C ILE A 13 -4.27 -47.94 104.39
N VAL A 14 -5.20 -48.26 105.28
CA VAL A 14 -6.00 -49.50 105.20
C VAL A 14 -6.91 -49.51 103.96
N ALA A 15 -7.53 -48.38 103.60
CA ALA A 15 -8.33 -48.29 102.38
C ALA A 15 -7.50 -48.51 101.11
N LEU A 16 -6.29 -47.94 101.03
CA LEU A 16 -5.37 -48.18 99.91
C LEU A 16 -4.90 -49.64 99.88
N ALA A 17 -4.53 -50.22 101.02
CA ALA A 17 -4.10 -51.62 101.10
C ALA A 17 -5.22 -52.62 100.75
N LEU A 18 -6.47 -52.34 101.12
CA LEU A 18 -7.63 -53.18 100.79
C LEU A 18 -8.04 -53.11 99.31
N ASN A 19 -7.71 -52.03 98.60
CA ASN A 19 -7.99 -51.87 97.17
C ASN A 19 -6.78 -52.15 96.26
N ALA A 20 -5.58 -52.35 96.83
CA ALA A 20 -4.36 -52.61 96.07
C ALA A 20 -4.46 -53.86 95.17
N THR A 21 -5.21 -54.89 95.59
CA THR A 21 -5.51 -56.08 94.77
C THR A 21 -6.44 -55.77 93.59
N GLY A 22 -7.29 -54.74 93.71
CA GLY A 22 -8.15 -54.25 92.62
C GLY A 22 -7.40 -53.41 91.59
N LEU A 23 -6.44 -52.59 92.03
CA LEU A 23 -5.52 -51.90 91.10
C LEU A 23 -4.58 -52.91 90.40
N ALA A 24 -4.22 -54.00 91.06
CA ALA A 24 -3.45 -55.10 90.48
C ALA A 24 -4.28 -56.08 89.62
N SER A 25 -5.59 -55.88 89.48
CA SER A 25 -6.48 -56.78 88.71
C SER A 25 -7.06 -56.17 87.43
N VAL A 26 -6.60 -54.98 87.01
CA VAL A 26 -6.88 -54.46 85.66
C VAL A 26 -5.82 -55.01 84.72
N GLY A 27 -6.13 -56.12 84.05
CA GLY A 27 -5.27 -56.72 83.03
C GLY A 27 -5.26 -55.92 81.72
N GLU A 28 -4.14 -56.02 81.00
CA GLU A 28 -3.87 -55.58 79.62
C GLU A 28 -4.79 -54.49 79.03
N THR A 29 -4.42 -53.22 79.24
CA THR A 29 -4.87 -52.13 78.37
C THR A 29 -4.12 -52.23 77.04
N ILE A 30 -4.82 -52.61 75.96
CA ILE A 30 -4.22 -52.75 74.62
C ILE A 30 -3.88 -51.37 74.05
N GLY A 31 -2.64 -50.93 74.26
CA GLY A 31 -2.08 -49.74 73.64
C GLY A 31 -1.50 -50.06 72.26
N ASN A 32 -2.30 -49.86 71.21
CA ASN A 32 -1.82 -49.93 69.82
C ASN A 32 -0.92 -48.72 69.54
N TYR A 33 0.39 -48.85 69.76
CA TYR A 33 1.38 -47.90 69.27
C TYR A 33 1.62 -48.11 67.77
N LEU A 34 0.59 -47.82 66.98
CA LEU A 34 0.75 -47.47 65.57
C LEU A 34 1.26 -46.04 65.52
N ASP A 35 2.58 -45.92 65.53
CA ASP A 35 3.26 -44.76 64.99
C ASP A 35 2.84 -44.59 63.52
N THR A 36 2.48 -43.38 63.14
CA THR A 36 2.18 -42.99 61.77
C THR A 36 2.48 -41.50 61.70
N GLU A 37 3.72 -41.14 61.40
CA GLU A 37 4.15 -39.76 61.18
C GLU A 37 3.49 -39.17 59.92
N SER A 38 2.24 -38.73 60.07
CA SER A 38 1.56 -37.92 59.06
C SER A 38 2.07 -36.49 59.12
N SER A 39 2.95 -36.13 58.19
CA SER A 39 3.25 -34.72 57.94
C SER A 39 1.99 -34.01 57.44
N SER A 40 1.31 -33.31 58.34
CA SER A 40 0.21 -32.41 58.02
C SER A 40 0.79 -31.01 57.83
N GLY A 41 0.72 -30.50 56.61
CA GLY A 41 1.44 -29.28 56.20
C GLY A 41 2.53 -29.49 55.14
N ASN A 42 2.67 -30.69 54.56
CA ASN A 42 3.40 -30.87 53.30
C ASN A 42 2.66 -30.17 52.13
N ALA A 43 2.80 -28.85 52.04
CA ALA A 43 2.39 -28.08 50.88
C ALA A 43 3.47 -28.16 49.81
N LEU A 44 3.18 -28.88 48.72
CA LEU A 44 3.94 -28.75 47.48
C LEU A 44 3.36 -27.56 46.71
N LEU A 45 4.00 -26.39 46.83
CA LEU A 45 3.84 -25.35 45.82
C LEU A 45 4.72 -25.74 44.63
N ALA A 46 4.11 -25.81 43.45
CA ALA A 46 4.83 -25.54 42.22
C ALA A 46 4.97 -24.02 42.08
N THR A 47 6.05 -23.58 41.44
CA THR A 47 6.32 -22.17 41.10
C THR A 47 6.98 -22.16 39.74
N SER A 48 6.49 -21.38 38.77
CA SER A 48 7.11 -21.25 37.45
C SER A 48 8.23 -20.22 37.43
N LEU A 49 9.21 -20.47 36.58
CA LEU A 49 9.96 -19.44 35.85
C LEU A 49 9.32 -19.43 34.46
N ASP A 50 8.90 -18.26 34.00
CA ASP A 50 8.09 -18.04 32.80
C ASP A 50 8.34 -16.56 32.41
N MET A 51 9.22 -16.36 31.44
CA MET A 51 9.70 -15.05 30.98
C MET A 51 8.92 -14.65 29.74
N THR A 52 8.35 -13.45 29.72
CA THR A 52 7.67 -12.95 28.53
C THR A 52 8.57 -12.00 27.75
N LEU A 53 8.54 -12.14 26.42
CA LEU A 53 9.21 -11.24 25.49
C LEU A 53 8.17 -10.62 24.56
N ALA A 54 8.18 -9.29 24.46
CA ALA A 54 7.32 -8.53 23.56
C ALA A 54 8.15 -7.52 22.77
N THR A 55 7.77 -7.25 21.53
CA THR A 55 8.56 -6.41 20.63
C THR A 55 7.67 -5.49 19.79
N THR A 56 8.11 -4.26 19.56
CA THR A 56 7.57 -3.45 18.46
C THR A 56 8.13 -3.94 17.12
N SER A 57 7.48 -3.54 16.02
CA SER A 57 8.14 -3.38 14.72
C SER A 57 9.35 -2.45 14.84
N TRP A 58 10.21 -2.47 13.82
CA TRP A 58 11.14 -1.36 13.60
C TRP A 58 10.35 -0.06 13.40
N ASN A 59 10.91 1.07 13.85
CA ASN A 59 10.26 2.40 13.76
C ASN A 59 10.21 2.99 12.33
N THR A 60 10.64 2.20 11.35
CA THR A 60 10.49 2.36 9.91
C THR A 60 9.74 1.12 9.41
N ALA A 61 8.52 1.27 8.89
CA ALA A 61 7.67 0.16 8.47
C ALA A 61 6.57 0.61 7.49
N PRO A 62 5.98 -0.29 6.68
CA PRO A 62 6.27 -1.73 6.56
C PRO A 62 6.80 -2.17 5.16
N GLN A 63 7.52 -3.30 5.17
CA GLN A 63 8.25 -3.92 4.04
C GLN A 63 9.50 -3.15 3.55
N GLU A 64 10.49 -3.93 3.12
CA GLU A 64 11.79 -3.55 2.54
C GLU A 64 12.53 -2.43 3.29
N LEU A 65 13.39 -2.86 4.22
CA LEU A 65 14.32 -1.99 4.94
C LEU A 65 15.49 -1.61 4.01
N ASP A 66 15.26 -0.74 3.02
CA ASP A 66 16.36 -0.11 2.26
C ASP A 66 17.13 0.86 3.16
N MET A 67 18.09 0.30 3.89
CA MET A 67 18.97 1.07 4.75
C MET A 67 20.18 1.59 3.96
N GLY A 68 20.19 2.90 3.74
CA GLY A 68 21.34 3.65 3.21
C GLY A 68 22.55 3.72 4.16
N ARG A 69 23.72 4.12 3.63
CA ARG A 69 24.91 4.46 4.44
C ARG A 69 24.58 5.46 5.55
N GLY A 70 25.02 5.19 6.78
CA GLY A 70 24.78 6.06 7.93
C GLY A 70 23.34 6.09 8.44
N SER A 71 22.41 5.36 7.80
CA SER A 71 21.03 5.23 8.30
C SER A 71 20.97 4.39 9.58
N SER A 72 19.91 4.59 10.35
CA SER A 72 19.66 3.84 11.58
C SER A 72 18.17 3.62 11.81
N THR A 73 17.79 2.40 12.16
CA THR A 73 16.44 2.02 12.56
C THR A 73 16.45 1.51 14.01
N SER A 74 15.32 1.61 14.71
CA SER A 74 15.21 1.23 16.12
C SER A 74 13.90 0.53 16.47
N ARG A 75 13.93 -0.39 17.43
CA ARG A 75 12.77 -1.11 17.96
C ARG A 75 12.84 -1.22 19.48
N THR A 76 11.70 -1.21 20.15
CA THR A 76 11.61 -1.48 21.59
C THR A 76 11.31 -2.95 21.83
N VAL A 77 12.01 -3.54 22.80
CA VAL A 77 11.86 -4.93 23.26
C VAL A 77 11.66 -4.93 24.77
N THR A 78 10.55 -5.51 25.21
CA THR A 78 10.17 -5.57 26.62
C THR A 78 10.36 -6.98 27.14
N ILE A 79 11.13 -7.13 28.22
CA ILE A 79 11.25 -8.39 28.97
C ILE A 79 10.40 -8.29 30.24
N GLY A 80 9.42 -9.19 30.36
CA GLY A 80 8.50 -9.30 31.49
C GLY A 80 8.54 -10.68 32.16
N SER A 81 7.69 -10.88 33.16
CA SER A 81 7.59 -12.14 33.91
C SER A 81 6.13 -12.53 34.11
N ALA A 82 5.73 -13.69 33.59
CA ALA A 82 4.45 -14.34 33.94
C ALA A 82 4.61 -15.36 35.08
N GLY A 83 5.85 -15.69 35.46
CA GLY A 83 6.18 -16.69 36.48
C GLY A 83 6.16 -16.21 37.94
N ASP A 84 6.16 -17.17 38.86
CA ASP A 84 6.20 -16.96 40.32
C ASP A 84 7.58 -16.55 40.87
N ILE A 85 8.66 -16.83 40.13
CA ILE A 85 10.05 -16.62 40.59
C ILE A 85 10.83 -15.62 39.73
N SER A 86 11.64 -14.81 40.40
CA SER A 86 12.64 -13.93 39.78
C SER A 86 13.68 -14.71 38.98
N PHE A 87 14.17 -14.15 37.87
CA PHE A 87 15.20 -14.74 37.00
C PHE A 87 16.23 -13.69 36.56
N ASP A 88 17.49 -14.11 36.40
CA ASP A 88 18.50 -13.38 35.62
C ASP A 88 18.34 -13.78 34.14
N TYR A 89 18.67 -12.91 33.17
CA TYR A 89 18.63 -13.28 31.74
C TYR A 89 19.86 -12.81 30.97
N THR A 90 20.07 -13.37 29.77
CA THR A 90 21.19 -13.03 28.88
C THR A 90 20.70 -13.00 27.44
N PHE A 91 20.90 -11.88 26.74
CA PHE A 91 20.71 -11.82 25.30
C PHE A 91 21.90 -12.44 24.56
N VAL A 92 21.61 -13.20 23.50
CA VAL A 92 22.58 -13.85 22.62
C VAL A 92 22.17 -13.65 21.16
N TYR A 93 23.10 -13.16 20.32
CA TYR A 93 22.95 -13.09 18.86
C TYR A 93 23.07 -14.47 18.21
N ARG A 94 22.22 -14.76 17.22
CA ARG A 94 22.30 -15.94 16.33
C ARG A 94 22.01 -15.51 14.89
N GLU A 95 22.86 -15.92 13.95
CA GLU A 95 22.78 -15.56 12.52
C GLU A 95 22.17 -16.71 11.72
N ASP A 96 21.25 -16.42 10.78
CA ASP A 96 20.90 -17.41 9.75
C ASP A 96 21.96 -17.35 8.64
N THR A 97 22.86 -18.34 8.64
CA THR A 97 23.97 -18.43 7.68
C THR A 97 23.58 -19.00 6.31
N GLU A 98 22.31 -19.37 6.09
CA GLU A 98 21.79 -19.79 4.77
C GLU A 98 21.01 -18.65 4.08
N ALA A 99 20.43 -17.71 4.85
CA ALA A 99 19.65 -16.58 4.35
C ALA A 99 20.35 -15.19 4.40
N SER A 100 21.54 -15.07 5.01
CA SER A 100 22.24 -13.79 5.20
C SER A 100 23.50 -13.59 4.36
N ASN A 101 23.82 -12.34 4.04
CA ASN A 101 25.17 -11.91 3.67
C ASN A 101 26.01 -11.68 4.95
N PRO A 102 26.98 -12.56 5.29
CA PRO A 102 27.75 -12.45 6.53
C PRO A 102 28.68 -11.23 6.55
N ALA A 103 28.93 -10.58 5.40
CA ALA A 103 29.67 -9.32 5.35
C ALA A 103 28.82 -8.15 5.87
N LEU A 104 27.51 -8.14 5.60
CA LEU A 104 26.59 -7.13 6.12
C LEU A 104 26.36 -7.33 7.63
N CYS A 105 26.05 -8.56 8.07
CA CYS A 105 25.89 -8.86 9.50
C CYS A 105 27.15 -8.55 10.34
N SER A 106 28.34 -8.65 9.74
CA SER A 106 29.61 -8.25 10.37
C SER A 106 29.85 -6.73 10.40
N ALA A 107 29.17 -5.95 9.56
CA ALA A 107 29.32 -4.50 9.44
C ALA A 107 28.29 -3.70 10.27
N LEU A 108 27.09 -4.26 10.49
CA LEU A 108 26.04 -3.62 11.29
C LEU A 108 26.51 -3.30 12.71
N ILE A 109 26.21 -2.09 13.18
CA ILE A 109 26.46 -1.64 14.54
C ILE A 109 25.15 -1.70 15.33
N LEU A 110 25.19 -2.31 16.51
CA LEU A 110 24.10 -2.33 17.48
C LEU A 110 24.41 -1.39 18.64
N ILE A 111 23.44 -0.53 18.96
CA ILE A 111 23.32 0.15 20.26
C ILE A 111 22.15 -0.49 21.00
N ALA A 112 22.38 -0.92 22.24
CA ALA A 112 21.35 -1.42 23.13
C ALA A 112 21.24 -0.53 24.38
N GLU A 113 20.14 0.20 24.50
CA GLU A 113 19.81 1.02 25.65
C GLU A 113 18.82 0.30 26.55
N LYS A 114 18.98 0.42 27.87
CA LYS A 114 18.04 -0.08 28.86
C LYS A 114 17.44 1.08 29.62
N ASN A 115 16.13 1.30 29.50
CA ASN A 115 15.43 2.44 30.11
C ASN A 115 16.12 3.80 29.84
N GLY A 116 16.56 4.04 28.60
CA GLY A 116 17.28 5.27 28.20
C GLY A 116 18.72 5.39 28.72
N ALA A 117 19.41 4.25 28.89
CA ALA A 117 20.84 4.22 29.23
C ALA A 117 21.57 3.09 28.49
N THR A 118 22.56 3.43 27.67
CA THR A 118 23.39 2.51 26.89
C THR A 118 24.03 1.42 27.75
N GLN A 119 23.77 0.15 27.41
CA GLN A 119 24.42 -1.03 28.02
C GLN A 119 25.40 -1.71 27.07
N TYR A 120 25.18 -1.58 25.75
CA TYR A 120 26.07 -2.07 24.70
C TYR A 120 26.11 -1.10 23.52
N GLU A 121 27.30 -0.97 22.92
CA GLU A 121 27.58 -0.24 21.68
C GLU A 121 28.71 -1.01 20.97
N GLY A 122 28.46 -1.54 19.77
CA GLY A 122 29.45 -2.36 19.06
C GLY A 122 28.87 -3.17 17.88
N PRO A 123 29.69 -4.03 17.24
CA PRO A 123 29.26 -4.84 16.10
C PRO A 123 28.15 -5.83 16.47
N LEU A 124 27.10 -5.91 15.65
CA LEU A 124 25.92 -6.75 15.85
C LEU A 124 26.29 -8.20 16.18
N ALA A 125 27.11 -8.84 15.36
CA ALA A 125 27.56 -10.22 15.54
C ALA A 125 28.46 -10.46 16.78
N SER A 126 28.75 -9.42 17.57
CA SER A 126 29.44 -9.50 18.87
C SER A 126 28.51 -9.24 20.07
N PHE A 127 27.19 -9.18 19.87
CA PHE A 127 26.25 -8.92 20.96
C PHE A 127 26.04 -10.16 21.85
N THR A 128 26.40 -10.01 23.12
CA THR A 128 26.02 -10.91 24.21
C THR A 128 26.00 -10.10 25.49
N LEU A 129 24.84 -10.04 26.16
CA LEU A 129 24.63 -9.15 27.29
C LEU A 129 23.88 -9.86 28.42
N ALA A 130 24.59 -10.16 29.51
CA ALA A 130 24.02 -10.71 30.74
C ALA A 130 23.49 -9.59 31.65
N THR A 131 22.32 -9.81 32.23
CA THR A 131 21.56 -8.80 33.00
C THR A 131 21.43 -9.22 34.48
N SER A 132 20.53 -8.59 35.23
CA SER A 132 20.34 -8.82 36.67
C SER A 132 18.85 -8.91 37.02
N SER A 133 18.54 -9.71 38.05
CA SER A 133 17.22 -10.30 38.26
C SER A 133 15.99 -9.40 38.08
N ILE A 134 15.10 -9.79 37.15
CA ILE A 134 13.70 -9.33 37.08
C ILE A 134 12.88 -10.04 38.18
N ARG A 135 11.75 -9.44 38.58
CA ARG A 135 10.71 -10.16 39.33
C ARG A 135 9.30 -9.60 39.14
N ASP A 136 9.11 -8.33 39.48
CA ASP A 136 7.81 -7.67 39.58
C ASP A 136 7.78 -6.38 38.72
N THR A 137 8.67 -6.31 37.71
CA THR A 137 8.98 -5.13 36.89
C THR A 137 9.44 -5.56 35.50
N GLU A 138 8.92 -4.91 34.47
CA GLU A 138 9.39 -5.07 33.08
C GLU A 138 10.70 -4.30 32.85
N ASP A 139 11.57 -4.84 32.02
CA ASP A 139 12.74 -4.15 31.47
C ASP A 139 12.47 -3.72 30.03
N SER A 140 12.40 -2.41 29.78
CA SER A 140 12.32 -1.85 28.42
C SER A 140 13.73 -1.69 27.85
N TRP A 141 13.95 -2.26 26.66
CA TRP A 141 15.16 -2.13 25.87
C TRP A 141 14.87 -1.44 24.56
N ASP A 142 15.72 -0.50 24.17
CA ASP A 142 15.67 0.13 22.85
C ASP A 142 16.91 -0.34 22.08
N PHE A 143 16.68 -1.13 21.04
CA PHE A 143 17.73 -1.62 20.14
C PHE A 143 17.76 -0.76 18.89
N THR A 144 18.89 -0.10 18.63
CA THR A 144 19.13 0.67 17.40
C THR A 144 20.20 -0.02 16.56
N ILE A 145 19.90 -0.26 15.29
CA ILE A 145 20.83 -0.80 14.29
C ILE A 145 21.26 0.34 13.37
N THR A 146 22.55 0.43 13.05
CA THR A 146 23.15 1.46 12.19
C THR A 146 24.07 0.85 11.15
N ILE A 147 23.99 1.34 9.92
CA ILE A 147 24.96 1.03 8.86
C ILE A 147 26.11 2.07 8.90
N PRO A 148 27.39 1.65 8.91
CA PRO A 148 28.52 2.59 8.91
C PRO A 148 28.48 3.57 7.72
N GLU A 149 28.83 4.83 7.95
CA GLU A 149 28.96 5.86 6.89
C GLU A 149 30.05 5.49 5.86
N ASP A 150 31.06 4.72 6.27
CA ASP A 150 32.16 4.21 5.44
C ASP A 150 31.93 2.79 4.90
N ALA A 151 30.69 2.30 4.90
CA ALA A 151 30.34 0.99 4.34
C ALA A 151 30.64 0.93 2.82
N PRO A 152 31.39 -0.10 2.35
CA PRO A 152 31.77 -0.23 0.94
C PRO A 152 30.57 -0.63 0.06
N ASP A 153 30.63 -0.28 -1.23
CA ASP A 153 29.55 -0.53 -2.22
C ASP A 153 29.19 -2.03 -2.35
N SER A 154 30.09 -2.92 -1.95
CA SER A 154 29.86 -4.37 -1.89
C SER A 154 28.95 -4.83 -0.73
N LEU A 155 28.22 -3.92 -0.10
CA LEU A 155 27.17 -4.16 0.90
C LEU A 155 25.82 -3.53 0.49
N GLU A 156 25.72 -2.97 -0.71
CA GLU A 156 24.45 -2.70 -1.38
C GLU A 156 23.75 -4.04 -1.72
N ASP A 157 22.44 -3.99 -1.97
CA ASP A 157 21.60 -5.10 -2.44
C ASP A 157 21.79 -6.41 -1.64
N SER A 158 21.79 -6.30 -0.30
CA SER A 158 22.22 -7.36 0.63
C SER A 158 21.31 -7.52 1.85
N SER A 159 21.08 -8.76 2.27
CA SER A 159 20.29 -9.11 3.47
C SER A 159 21.15 -9.49 4.69
N CYS A 160 20.61 -9.26 5.88
CA CYS A 160 21.09 -9.84 7.14
C CYS A 160 19.89 -10.29 7.99
N LEU A 161 19.75 -11.61 8.18
CA LEU A 161 18.71 -12.26 8.97
C LEU A 161 19.31 -12.84 10.26
N TRP A 162 18.84 -12.37 11.41
CA TRP A 162 19.35 -12.83 12.72
C TRP A 162 18.26 -12.84 13.79
N SER A 163 18.43 -13.70 14.80
CA SER A 163 17.62 -13.68 16.01
C SER A 163 18.40 -13.14 17.21
N PHE A 164 17.67 -12.59 18.17
CA PHE A 164 18.16 -12.41 19.53
C PHE A 164 17.40 -13.36 20.45
N ALA A 165 18.11 -14.31 21.05
CA ALA A 165 17.58 -15.20 22.08
C ALA A 165 17.82 -14.58 23.46
N ALA A 166 16.75 -14.33 24.21
CA ALA A 166 16.79 -14.03 25.63
C ALA A 166 16.75 -15.35 26.41
N ILE A 167 17.86 -15.73 27.02
CA ILE A 167 17.98 -16.96 27.81
C ILE A 167 17.94 -16.59 29.29
N SER A 168 16.88 -16.97 30.00
CA SER A 168 16.70 -16.74 31.43
C SER A 168 17.12 -17.94 32.28
N SER A 169 17.51 -17.68 33.54
CA SER A 169 17.85 -18.71 34.53
C SER A 169 17.55 -18.25 35.95
N GLN A 170 17.35 -19.22 36.85
CA GLN A 170 17.24 -18.96 38.29
C GLN A 170 18.46 -18.14 38.79
N PRO A 171 18.27 -17.09 39.62
CA PRO A 171 19.35 -16.14 39.89
C PRO A 171 20.59 -16.76 40.54
N GLY A 172 21.75 -16.39 40.01
CA GLY A 172 23.05 -16.93 40.43
C GLY A 172 23.45 -18.27 39.80
N PHE A 173 22.70 -18.78 38.82
CA PHE A 173 23.15 -19.81 37.88
C PHE A 173 23.60 -19.18 36.55
N ALA A 174 24.27 -19.93 35.66
CA ALA A 174 24.53 -19.45 34.31
C ALA A 174 23.27 -19.57 33.42
N ALA A 175 23.18 -18.77 32.35
CA ALA A 175 22.05 -18.83 31.43
C ALA A 175 21.87 -20.25 30.82
N GLY A 176 20.65 -20.77 30.84
CA GLY A 176 20.32 -22.14 30.45
C GLY A 176 20.61 -23.20 31.52
N GLU A 177 21.11 -22.84 32.71
CA GLU A 177 21.25 -23.74 33.85
C GLU A 177 20.08 -23.63 34.84
N ALA A 178 19.90 -24.69 35.64
CA ALA A 178 18.83 -24.86 36.63
C ALA A 178 17.41 -24.74 36.01
N TYR A 179 16.47 -24.10 36.71
CA TYR A 179 15.24 -23.64 36.09
C TYR A 179 15.60 -22.48 35.16
N HIS A 180 15.22 -22.60 33.89
CA HIS A 180 15.53 -21.69 32.80
C HIS A 180 14.35 -21.65 31.84
N ASP A 181 14.31 -20.60 31.03
CA ASP A 181 13.30 -20.36 30.00
C ASP A 181 13.92 -19.51 28.88
N GLU A 182 13.54 -19.73 27.62
CA GLU A 182 14.20 -19.11 26.45
C GLU A 182 13.15 -18.56 25.49
N GLU A 183 13.20 -17.25 25.26
CA GLU A 183 12.37 -16.52 24.31
C GLU A 183 13.24 -15.96 23.19
N GLU A 184 12.74 -15.98 21.95
CA GLU A 184 13.53 -15.66 20.76
C GLU A 184 12.70 -14.86 19.76
N PHE A 185 13.32 -13.86 19.13
CA PHE A 185 12.68 -13.07 18.08
C PHE A 185 13.64 -12.80 16.92
N GLU A 186 13.08 -12.79 15.72
CA GLU A 186 13.77 -12.58 14.46
C GLU A 186 13.89 -11.09 14.09
N ASN A 187 14.85 -10.79 13.23
CA ASN A 187 15.17 -9.49 12.69
C ASN A 187 15.70 -9.69 11.27
N LEU A 188 15.16 -8.95 10.31
CA LEU A 188 15.72 -8.77 8.97
C LEU A 188 16.13 -7.30 8.83
N ILE A 189 17.31 -7.08 8.25
CA ILE A 189 17.76 -5.78 7.72
C ILE A 189 18.24 -6.05 6.30
N GLU A 190 17.85 -5.18 5.38
CA GLU A 190 18.24 -5.22 3.99
C GLU A 190 19.00 -3.94 3.64
N THR A 191 19.49 -3.85 2.41
CA THR A 191 20.15 -2.68 1.83
C THR A 191 19.80 -2.65 0.35
N GLY A 192 19.39 -1.48 -0.17
CA GLY A 192 19.31 -1.22 -1.61
C GLY A 192 20.55 -0.48 -2.11
N SER A 193 20.44 0.20 -3.26
CA SER A 193 21.59 0.91 -3.83
C SER A 193 21.85 2.26 -3.14
N TRP A 194 23.10 2.42 -2.70
CA TRP A 194 23.63 3.63 -2.07
C TRP A 194 24.29 4.57 -3.08
N ASN A 195 24.20 4.25 -4.37
CA ASN A 195 24.90 4.92 -5.45
C ASN A 195 23.99 5.37 -6.61
N SER A 196 22.68 5.54 -6.37
CA SER A 196 21.84 6.36 -7.25
C SER A 196 22.30 7.83 -7.20
N PRO A 197 22.96 8.38 -8.25
CA PRO A 197 22.96 9.83 -8.41
C PRO A 197 21.51 10.27 -8.58
N ALA A 198 21.15 11.50 -8.21
CA ALA A 198 19.78 11.97 -8.41
C ALA A 198 19.43 11.98 -9.91
N HIS A 199 18.79 10.91 -10.39
CA HIS A 199 18.22 10.82 -11.72
C HIS A 199 17.18 11.94 -11.86
N SER A 200 17.08 12.51 -13.06
CA SER A 200 16.21 13.66 -13.31
C SER A 200 14.76 13.32 -12.95
N ARG A 201 14.09 14.23 -12.23
CA ARG A 201 12.71 14.12 -11.69
C ARG A 201 11.59 13.89 -12.73
N GLU A 202 11.95 13.60 -13.97
CA GLU A 202 11.06 13.04 -14.99
C GLU A 202 10.89 11.52 -14.77
N SER A 203 10.52 11.14 -13.53
CA SER A 203 10.01 9.80 -13.24
C SER A 203 8.65 9.66 -13.90
N ILE A 204 8.50 8.66 -14.78
CA ILE A 204 7.38 8.60 -15.72
C ILE A 204 6.15 7.95 -15.07
N GLY A 205 5.52 8.75 -14.21
CA GLY A 205 4.33 8.44 -13.42
C GLY A 205 4.21 9.36 -12.21
N ALA A 206 5.35 9.77 -11.65
CA ALA A 206 5.44 10.49 -10.38
C ALA A 206 4.59 11.76 -10.29
N ILE A 207 4.14 12.00 -9.06
CA ILE A 207 3.45 13.21 -8.63
C ILE A 207 4.52 14.22 -8.19
N GLU A 208 4.29 15.50 -8.48
CA GLU A 208 4.79 16.57 -7.64
C GLU A 208 3.60 17.17 -6.89
N ASP A 209 3.64 17.23 -5.55
CA ASP A 209 2.64 17.92 -4.75
C ASP A 209 3.26 18.74 -3.61
N ALA A 210 2.61 19.84 -3.24
CA ALA A 210 3.08 20.69 -2.14
C ALA A 210 1.99 21.62 -1.63
N ARG A 211 2.04 21.91 -0.33
CA ARG A 211 1.27 23.02 0.25
C ARG A 211 2.11 24.29 0.36
N VAL A 212 1.43 25.43 0.40
CA VAL A 212 2.01 26.76 0.65
C VAL A 212 1.21 27.47 1.75
N ASP A 213 1.94 28.15 2.64
CA ASP A 213 1.41 28.78 3.86
C ASP A 213 1.77 30.27 3.92
N GLU A 214 0.75 31.12 3.99
CA GLU A 214 0.90 32.58 4.08
C GLU A 214 1.49 33.08 5.41
N GLU A 215 1.36 32.34 6.52
CA GLU A 215 2.03 32.68 7.79
C GLU A 215 3.55 32.38 7.71
N HIS A 216 3.94 31.38 6.91
CA HIS A 216 5.32 30.94 6.75
C HIS A 216 5.81 31.07 5.29
N PRO A 217 5.79 32.28 4.70
CA PRO A 217 5.72 32.45 3.24
C PRO A 217 7.01 32.16 2.46
N GLY A 218 8.08 31.78 3.15
CA GLY A 218 9.35 31.31 2.59
C GLY A 218 9.74 29.90 3.05
N THR A 219 8.78 29.13 3.56
CA THR A 219 8.94 27.72 3.93
C THR A 219 8.40 26.85 2.80
N ASN A 220 9.21 25.92 2.32
CA ASN A 220 8.79 24.85 1.42
C ASN A 220 8.24 23.67 2.22
N TYR A 221 7.16 23.06 1.74
CA TYR A 221 6.50 21.90 2.36
C TYR A 221 6.43 20.67 1.44
N GLY A 222 7.18 20.65 0.32
CA GLY A 222 7.22 19.54 -0.65
C GLY A 222 7.99 18.29 -0.19
N ASN A 223 7.95 18.00 1.11
CA ASN A 223 8.40 16.74 1.74
C ASN A 223 7.50 16.49 2.97
N SER A 224 6.22 16.84 2.87
CA SER A 224 5.29 16.83 4.00
C SER A 224 4.13 15.93 3.64
N GLY A 225 4.05 14.78 4.30
CA GLY A 225 2.96 13.79 4.20
C GLY A 225 1.53 14.33 4.37
N THR A 226 1.35 15.63 4.61
CA THR A 226 0.04 16.29 4.65
C THR A 226 0.03 17.59 3.87
N LEU A 227 -0.87 17.66 2.90
CA LEU A 227 -1.32 18.87 2.23
C LEU A 227 -2.39 19.58 3.07
N GLU A 228 -2.47 20.92 3.03
CA GLU A 228 -3.47 21.68 3.80
C GLU A 228 -4.12 22.77 2.93
N VAL A 229 -5.44 22.93 3.09
CA VAL A 229 -6.21 24.06 2.54
C VAL A 229 -6.88 24.79 3.69
N GLU A 230 -6.60 26.09 3.81
CA GLU A 230 -7.11 26.92 4.89
C GLU A 230 -7.49 28.31 4.37
N SER A 231 -8.66 28.80 4.80
CA SER A 231 -9.04 30.20 4.62
C SER A 231 -8.94 30.91 5.96
N GLN A 232 -7.95 31.80 6.13
CA GLN A 232 -7.83 32.66 7.32
C GLN A 232 -7.22 34.01 6.93
N GLU A 233 -7.69 35.10 7.56
CA GLU A 233 -7.19 36.47 7.36
C GLU A 233 -5.66 36.54 7.53
N ASP A 234 -4.96 36.96 6.46
CA ASP A 234 -3.48 37.00 6.34
C ASP A 234 -2.76 35.65 6.60
N LYS A 235 -3.45 34.51 6.47
CA LYS A 235 -2.98 33.15 6.80
C LYS A 235 -3.61 32.04 5.94
N ASN A 236 -3.77 32.27 4.65
CA ASN A 236 -4.36 31.25 3.78
C ASN A 236 -3.36 30.12 3.49
N GLN A 237 -3.85 28.89 3.40
CA GLN A 237 -3.08 27.74 2.91
C GLN A 237 -3.71 27.17 1.65
N ARG A 238 -2.88 26.74 0.71
CA ARG A 238 -3.28 26.15 -0.58
C ARG A 238 -2.41 24.95 -0.90
N SER A 239 -2.93 24.02 -1.69
CA SER A 239 -2.20 22.85 -2.18
C SER A 239 -2.05 22.88 -3.68
N PHE A 240 -0.95 22.35 -4.20
CA PHE A 240 -0.68 22.16 -5.61
C PHE A 240 -0.39 20.68 -5.89
N PHE A 241 -0.84 20.19 -7.04
CA PHE A 241 -0.71 18.79 -7.47
C PHE A 241 -0.37 18.76 -8.96
N LYS A 242 0.61 17.97 -9.39
CA LYS A 242 1.02 17.83 -10.79
C LYS A 242 1.37 16.37 -11.05
N PHE A 243 0.84 15.82 -12.14
CA PHE A 243 1.07 14.44 -12.55
C PHE A 243 1.87 14.42 -13.86
N ALA A 244 2.79 13.47 -14.01
CA ALA A 244 3.30 13.10 -15.32
C ALA A 244 2.17 12.46 -16.15
N ILE A 245 1.81 13.06 -17.29
CA ILE A 245 0.78 12.55 -18.21
C ILE A 245 1.41 12.38 -19.60
N PRO A 246 2.18 11.30 -19.84
CA PRO A 246 2.94 11.08 -21.07
C PRO A 246 2.06 10.58 -22.24
N LEU A 247 0.75 10.83 -22.22
CA LEU A 247 -0.15 10.40 -23.29
C LEU A 247 0.19 11.12 -24.60
N PRO A 248 0.35 10.41 -25.73
CA PRO A 248 0.79 11.02 -26.98
C PRO A 248 -0.26 11.95 -27.60
N SER A 249 0.21 12.92 -28.39
CA SER A 249 -0.67 13.87 -29.08
C SER A 249 -1.62 13.16 -30.05
N GLY A 250 -2.91 13.49 -29.98
CA GLY A 250 -3.97 12.80 -30.70
C GLY A 250 -4.73 11.74 -29.87
N THR A 251 -4.25 11.40 -28.68
CA THR A 251 -5.01 10.60 -27.70
C THR A 251 -6.33 11.29 -27.37
N LEU A 252 -7.44 10.55 -27.41
CA LEU A 252 -8.78 11.08 -27.13
C LEU A 252 -9.18 10.82 -25.69
N ILE A 253 -8.99 11.83 -24.83
CA ILE A 253 -9.44 11.80 -23.43
C ILE A 253 -10.97 11.75 -23.38
N SER A 254 -11.53 10.70 -22.77
CA SER A 254 -12.98 10.47 -22.65
C SER A 254 -13.52 10.79 -21.26
N ASP A 255 -12.70 10.61 -20.22
CA ASP A 255 -12.86 11.21 -18.90
C ASP A 255 -11.49 11.38 -18.22
N ALA A 256 -11.38 12.26 -17.23
CA ALA A 256 -10.31 12.20 -16.25
C ALA A 256 -10.77 12.77 -14.91
N THR A 257 -10.39 12.12 -13.81
CA THR A 257 -10.78 12.48 -12.44
C THR A 257 -9.58 12.44 -11.51
N LEU A 258 -9.26 13.59 -10.90
CA LEU A 258 -8.29 13.71 -9.82
C LEU A 258 -8.97 13.31 -8.50
N ASN A 259 -8.36 12.36 -7.79
CA ASN A 259 -8.79 11.85 -6.50
C ASN A 259 -7.76 12.28 -5.44
N ILE A 260 -8.22 12.93 -4.38
CA ILE A 260 -7.39 13.32 -3.24
C ILE A 260 -8.08 12.87 -1.94
N PHE A 261 -7.32 12.30 -1.01
CA PHE A 261 -7.88 11.82 0.25
C PHE A 261 -7.84 12.91 1.32
N MET A 262 -9.00 13.35 1.80
CA MET A 262 -9.11 14.32 2.90
C MET A 262 -9.12 13.55 4.23
N THR A 263 -8.01 13.63 4.97
CA THR A 263 -7.84 13.02 6.29
C THR A 263 -8.66 13.79 7.34
N ASP A 264 -8.32 15.06 7.57
CA ASP A 264 -9.09 15.97 8.43
C ASP A 264 -10.00 16.89 7.62
N ALA A 265 -11.30 16.87 7.93
CA ALA A 265 -12.27 17.78 7.34
C ALA A 265 -12.38 19.10 8.11
N PRO A 266 -12.71 20.22 7.44
CA PRO A 266 -12.88 21.48 8.12
C PRO A 266 -14.11 21.44 9.02
N GLY A 267 -14.00 22.01 10.23
CA GLY A 267 -15.11 22.07 11.21
C GLY A 267 -16.35 22.86 10.76
N LEU A 268 -16.31 23.47 9.57
CA LEU A 268 -17.42 24.06 8.84
C LEU A 268 -17.25 23.71 7.36
N SER A 269 -18.30 23.22 6.70
CA SER A 269 -18.23 22.86 5.27
C SER A 269 -17.90 24.07 4.41
N ARG A 270 -16.90 23.90 3.52
CA ARG A 270 -16.45 24.90 2.55
C ARG A 270 -16.76 24.44 1.13
N VAL A 271 -16.47 25.31 0.16
CA VAL A 271 -16.38 24.95 -1.25
C VAL A 271 -14.94 25.17 -1.67
N TYR A 272 -14.27 24.13 -2.11
CA TYR A 272 -12.90 24.21 -2.63
C TYR A 272 -12.94 24.20 -4.16
N ASP A 273 -12.16 25.08 -4.75
CA ASP A 273 -11.98 25.24 -6.18
C ASP A 273 -10.63 24.66 -6.59
N LEU A 274 -10.67 23.72 -7.54
CA LEU A 274 -9.51 23.17 -8.23
C LEU A 274 -9.37 23.89 -9.59
N ALA A 275 -8.19 24.42 -9.89
CA ALA A 275 -7.92 25.18 -11.11
C ALA A 275 -6.50 24.91 -11.63
N ALA A 276 -6.32 24.75 -12.94
CA ALA A 276 -4.98 24.56 -13.53
C ALA A 276 -4.01 25.69 -13.14
N ALA A 277 -2.76 25.34 -12.86
CA ALA A 277 -1.72 26.30 -12.52
C ALA A 277 -1.26 27.09 -13.76
N ALA A 278 -1.18 28.41 -13.62
CA ALA A 278 -0.93 29.35 -14.72
C ALA A 278 0.54 29.40 -15.17
N SER A 279 1.46 28.83 -14.38
CA SER A 279 2.88 28.68 -14.71
C SER A 279 3.47 27.47 -13.99
N GLY A 280 4.56 26.93 -14.53
CA GLY A 280 5.30 25.83 -13.92
C GLY A 280 5.91 26.20 -12.57
N TRP A 281 6.08 25.18 -11.74
CA TRP A 281 6.64 25.18 -10.39
C TRP A 281 7.35 23.85 -10.18
N SER A 282 8.05 23.68 -9.05
CA SER A 282 8.50 22.36 -8.60
C SER A 282 8.33 22.22 -7.09
N GLU A 283 7.98 21.01 -6.67
CA GLU A 283 7.70 20.65 -5.29
C GLU A 283 8.86 20.98 -4.35
N GLY A 284 10.09 20.64 -4.72
CA GLY A 284 11.29 20.94 -3.93
C GLY A 284 11.72 22.42 -3.90
N SER A 285 10.90 23.36 -4.40
CA SER A 285 11.20 24.79 -4.35
C SER A 285 10.02 25.73 -4.11
N ILE A 286 8.77 25.25 -4.22
CA ILE A 286 7.58 26.07 -4.06
C ILE A 286 7.34 26.50 -2.59
N ASP A 287 7.05 27.78 -2.39
CA ASP A 287 6.61 28.41 -1.14
C ASP A 287 5.50 29.44 -1.46
N TRP A 288 4.94 30.13 -0.45
CA TRP A 288 3.88 31.12 -0.68
C TRP A 288 4.32 32.28 -1.59
N ALA A 289 5.59 32.68 -1.53
CA ALA A 289 6.14 33.79 -2.29
C ALA A 289 6.47 33.44 -3.76
N THR A 290 6.67 32.16 -4.06
CA THR A 290 7.03 31.62 -5.39
C THR A 290 5.88 30.87 -6.08
N GLN A 291 4.79 30.56 -5.36
CA GLN A 291 3.65 29.82 -5.90
C GLN A 291 3.13 30.41 -7.22
N PRO A 292 2.71 29.56 -8.18
CA PRO A 292 2.08 30.05 -9.40
C PRO A 292 0.65 30.54 -9.10
N GLY A 293 0.18 31.49 -9.92
CA GLY A 293 -1.25 31.76 -10.00
C GLY A 293 -2.01 30.56 -10.56
N ALA A 294 -3.34 30.56 -10.42
CA ALA A 294 -4.22 29.60 -11.10
C ALA A 294 -5.05 30.31 -12.19
N LEU A 295 -5.64 29.54 -13.10
CA LEU A 295 -6.59 30.10 -14.08
C LEU A 295 -7.82 30.73 -13.38
N LEU A 296 -8.36 31.79 -13.98
CA LEU A 296 -9.46 32.60 -13.41
C LEU A 296 -10.81 31.88 -13.32
N THR A 297 -10.92 30.67 -13.86
CA THR A 297 -12.10 29.81 -13.80
C THR A 297 -11.66 28.47 -13.26
N ALA A 298 -12.32 28.00 -12.20
CA ALA A 298 -12.05 26.69 -11.64
C ALA A 298 -12.40 25.60 -12.67
N THR A 299 -11.51 24.63 -12.81
CA THR A 299 -11.71 23.40 -13.58
C THR A 299 -12.87 22.61 -12.97
N ASN A 300 -12.89 22.52 -11.63
CA ASN A 300 -13.91 21.81 -10.87
C ASN A 300 -14.04 22.40 -9.46
N SER A 301 -15.14 22.09 -8.77
CA SER A 301 -15.47 22.63 -7.45
C SER A 301 -16.25 21.61 -6.63
N ALA A 302 -15.80 21.34 -5.40
CA ALA A 302 -16.42 20.37 -4.50
C ALA A 302 -16.75 20.99 -3.14
N MET A 303 -17.81 20.48 -2.48
CA MET A 303 -18.06 20.78 -1.06
C MET A 303 -17.25 19.82 -0.20
N THR A 304 -16.56 20.33 0.82
CA THR A 304 -15.77 19.49 1.75
C THR A 304 -16.65 18.62 2.66
N GLY A 305 -17.87 19.08 2.97
CA GLY A 305 -18.59 18.58 4.13
C GLY A 305 -17.82 18.86 5.43
N THR A 306 -18.08 18.04 6.45
CA THR A 306 -17.41 18.08 7.76
C THR A 306 -17.14 16.66 8.27
N ALA A 307 -16.80 15.75 7.36
CA ALA A 307 -16.55 14.33 7.65
C ALA A 307 -15.11 13.99 7.24
N ASN A 308 -14.30 13.64 8.23
CA ASN A 308 -12.93 13.13 8.04
C ASN A 308 -12.93 11.87 7.19
N ASN A 309 -11.75 11.54 6.67
CA ASN A 309 -11.44 10.28 6.01
C ASN A 309 -12.32 10.00 4.77
N ILE A 310 -12.40 10.98 3.85
CA ILE A 310 -13.16 10.87 2.60
C ILE A 310 -12.33 11.24 1.37
N TRP A 311 -12.53 10.49 0.27
CA TRP A 311 -12.06 10.91 -1.05
C TRP A 311 -12.84 12.12 -1.55
N MET A 312 -12.12 13.17 -1.94
CA MET A 312 -12.65 14.26 -2.76
C MET A 312 -12.25 14.02 -4.22
N GLN A 313 -13.23 14.14 -5.13
CA GLN A 313 -13.07 13.85 -6.54
C GLN A 313 -13.35 15.08 -7.39
N PHE A 314 -12.46 15.37 -8.34
CA PHE A 314 -12.55 16.52 -9.23
C PHE A 314 -12.41 16.05 -10.68
N SER A 315 -13.45 16.20 -11.50
CA SER A 315 -13.35 15.90 -12.93
C SER A 315 -12.52 16.98 -13.63
N VAL A 316 -11.43 16.57 -14.27
CA VAL A 316 -10.37 17.40 -14.87
C VAL A 316 -10.13 17.09 -16.35
N GLY A 317 -10.98 16.27 -16.98
CA GLY A 317 -10.81 15.80 -18.37
C GLY A 317 -10.62 16.91 -19.43
N ALA A 318 -11.15 18.11 -19.20
CA ALA A 318 -10.92 19.27 -20.06
C ALA A 318 -9.46 19.77 -20.00
N ASP A 319 -8.87 19.84 -18.80
CA ASP A 319 -7.48 20.26 -18.61
C ASP A 319 -6.52 19.17 -19.08
N VAL A 320 -6.81 17.89 -18.78
CA VAL A 320 -6.01 16.75 -19.26
C VAL A 320 -6.00 16.70 -20.78
N SER A 321 -7.14 16.93 -21.44
CA SER A 321 -7.22 17.07 -22.90
C SER A 321 -6.42 18.29 -23.42
N ALA A 322 -6.42 19.41 -22.69
CA ALA A 322 -5.63 20.58 -23.05
C ALA A 322 -4.11 20.35 -22.89
N PHE A 323 -3.69 19.61 -21.87
CA PHE A 323 -2.31 19.19 -21.63
C PHE A 323 -1.82 18.23 -22.72
N VAL A 324 -2.55 17.16 -22.99
CA VAL A 324 -2.19 16.11 -23.97
C VAL A 324 -2.23 16.61 -25.42
N SER A 325 -3.07 17.61 -25.72
CA SER A 325 -3.04 18.31 -27.00
C SER A 325 -1.95 19.39 -27.11
N GLY A 326 -1.21 19.67 -26.03
CA GLY A 326 -0.22 20.76 -25.96
C GLY A 326 -0.83 22.17 -26.09
N SER A 327 -2.15 22.31 -25.96
CA SER A 327 -2.85 23.60 -26.03
C SER A 327 -2.81 24.36 -24.70
N LEU A 328 -2.54 23.67 -23.59
CA LEU A 328 -2.15 24.21 -22.30
C LEU A 328 -0.90 23.45 -21.81
N ALA A 329 0.03 24.13 -21.12
CA ALA A 329 1.18 23.47 -20.51
C ALA A 329 0.76 22.72 -19.24
N ASN A 330 1.20 21.47 -19.07
CA ASN A 330 0.97 20.70 -17.84
C ASN A 330 1.81 21.26 -16.68
N ASN A 331 1.22 22.21 -15.96
CA ASN A 331 1.71 22.71 -14.67
C ASN A 331 0.95 22.07 -13.50
N GLY A 332 0.11 21.06 -13.74
CA GLY A 332 -0.85 20.56 -12.76
C GLY A 332 -1.91 21.58 -12.34
N TRP A 333 -2.41 21.44 -11.12
CA TRP A 333 -3.53 22.17 -10.53
C TRP A 333 -3.19 22.78 -9.17
N ARG A 334 -3.94 23.82 -8.82
CA ARG A 334 -4.03 24.37 -7.46
C ARG A 334 -5.40 24.05 -6.87
N LEU A 335 -5.42 23.57 -5.64
CA LEU A 335 -6.59 23.49 -4.78
C LEU A 335 -6.59 24.65 -3.77
N SER A 336 -7.72 25.32 -3.63
CA SER A 336 -7.87 26.49 -2.75
C SER A 336 -9.31 26.62 -2.26
N ASP A 337 -9.50 27.23 -1.10
CA ASP A 337 -10.83 27.67 -0.66
C ASP A 337 -11.36 28.76 -1.61
N ARG A 338 -12.63 28.69 -2.00
CA ARG A 338 -13.27 29.71 -2.85
C ARG A 338 -13.36 31.08 -2.16
N GLU A 339 -13.47 31.09 -0.84
CA GLU A 339 -13.67 32.27 0.00
C GLU A 339 -12.52 32.40 1.00
N GLU A 340 -11.32 32.70 0.49
CA GLU A 340 -10.11 32.99 1.29
C GLU A 340 -10.30 34.19 2.23
N ASN A 341 -9.43 34.30 3.24
CA ASN A 341 -9.43 35.33 4.29
C ASN A 341 -10.66 35.31 5.22
N SER A 342 -11.08 34.12 5.65
CA SER A 342 -12.11 33.98 6.69
C SER A 342 -11.67 34.54 8.04
N SER A 343 -12.64 35.05 8.82
CA SER A 343 -12.44 35.43 10.23
C SER A 343 -12.44 34.23 11.20
N SER A 344 -12.36 33.01 10.65
CA SER A 344 -12.25 31.73 11.37
C SER A 344 -11.15 30.89 10.68
N SER A 345 -10.86 29.70 11.21
CA SER A 345 -9.90 28.74 10.62
C SER A 345 -10.64 27.45 10.22
N PRO A 346 -11.38 27.46 9.08
CA PRO A 346 -11.79 26.24 8.40
C PRO A 346 -10.61 25.68 7.60
N ARG A 347 -9.89 24.75 8.22
CA ARG A 347 -8.75 24.05 7.62
C ARG A 347 -9.10 22.60 7.32
N ALA A 348 -8.73 22.12 6.15
CA ALA A 348 -8.73 20.70 5.80
C ALA A 348 -7.28 20.20 5.63
N SER A 349 -7.05 18.93 5.96
CA SER A 349 -5.80 18.23 5.66
C SER A 349 -6.06 17.09 4.67
N PHE A 350 -5.10 16.84 3.80
CA PHE A 350 -5.13 15.77 2.80
C PHE A 350 -3.81 15.00 2.83
N ALA A 351 -3.81 13.75 2.36
CA ALA A 351 -2.57 13.03 2.08
C ALA A 351 -1.77 13.70 0.95
N SER A 352 -0.43 13.69 1.04
CA SER A 352 0.48 13.99 -0.09
C SER A 352 1.05 12.71 -0.71
N SER A 353 1.92 12.84 -1.71
CA SER A 353 2.81 11.77 -2.19
C SER A 353 3.69 11.14 -1.08
N GLU A 354 4.07 11.88 -0.04
CA GLU A 354 4.88 11.40 1.10
C GLU A 354 4.05 10.92 2.29
N TYR A 355 2.77 10.53 2.07
CA TYR A 355 1.92 9.99 3.12
C TYR A 355 2.21 8.51 3.41
N ASP A 356 3.44 8.23 3.83
CA ASP A 356 4.02 6.88 3.93
C ASP A 356 3.35 5.97 4.98
N ALA A 357 2.60 6.56 5.91
CA ALA A 357 1.79 5.79 6.87
C ALA A 357 0.65 5.02 6.19
N HIS A 358 0.13 5.53 5.06
CA HIS A 358 -0.96 4.94 4.29
C HIS A 358 -0.79 5.25 2.79
N PRO A 359 0.13 4.56 2.08
CA PRO A 359 0.36 4.76 0.65
C PRO A 359 -0.90 4.63 -0.22
N GLU A 360 -1.87 3.82 0.20
CA GLU A 360 -3.16 3.63 -0.47
C GLU A 360 -4.09 4.85 -0.41
N LEU A 361 -3.75 5.86 0.40
CA LEU A 361 -4.47 7.13 0.53
C LEU A 361 -3.78 8.29 -0.20
N ARG A 362 -2.59 8.08 -0.80
CA ARG A 362 -1.88 9.08 -1.61
C ARG A 362 -2.75 9.58 -2.80
N PRO A 363 -2.59 10.83 -3.25
CA PRO A 363 -3.33 11.34 -4.41
C PRO A 363 -3.16 10.48 -5.67
N TYR A 364 -4.20 10.40 -6.51
CA TYR A 364 -4.09 9.74 -7.82
C TYR A 364 -5.00 10.37 -8.89
N LEU A 365 -4.58 10.28 -10.15
CA LEU A 365 -5.32 10.76 -11.32
C LEU A 365 -5.74 9.57 -12.19
N ASP A 366 -7.04 9.34 -12.31
CA ASP A 366 -7.60 8.39 -13.27
C ASP A 366 -7.85 9.11 -14.60
N VAL A 367 -7.37 8.56 -15.72
CA VAL A 367 -7.59 9.07 -17.08
C VAL A 367 -8.13 7.93 -17.94
N THR A 368 -9.34 8.08 -18.47
CA THR A 368 -9.95 7.10 -19.39
C THR A 368 -9.90 7.63 -20.81
N PHE A 369 -9.22 6.94 -21.72
CA PHE A 369 -8.96 7.44 -23.08
C PHE A 369 -9.17 6.39 -24.18
N THR A 370 -9.13 6.87 -25.42
CA THR A 370 -8.95 6.04 -26.62
C THR A 370 -7.61 6.41 -27.25
N PRO A 371 -6.72 5.44 -27.52
CA PRO A 371 -5.45 5.66 -28.20
C PRO A 371 -5.57 6.45 -29.52
N PRO A 372 -4.52 7.20 -29.91
CA PRO A 372 -4.41 7.71 -31.27
C PRO A 372 -4.31 6.55 -32.27
N SER A 373 -4.89 6.71 -33.46
CA SER A 373 -4.64 5.78 -34.56
C SER A 373 -3.25 6.06 -35.14
N VAL A 374 -2.30 5.18 -34.81
CA VAL A 374 -0.91 5.23 -35.30
C VAL A 374 -0.62 4.00 -36.15
N ALA A 375 0.23 4.18 -37.16
CA ALA A 375 0.51 3.23 -38.22
C ALA A 375 1.99 2.82 -38.22
N THR A 376 2.46 2.32 -37.07
CA THR A 376 3.74 1.63 -36.95
C THR A 376 3.64 0.32 -37.75
N ASP A 377 4.56 0.11 -38.68
CA ASP A 377 4.47 -0.92 -39.73
C ASP A 377 5.39 -2.14 -39.51
N HIS A 378 5.96 -2.23 -38.31
CA HIS A 378 6.90 -3.24 -37.84
C HIS A 378 6.59 -3.63 -36.39
N LEU A 379 7.24 -4.67 -35.86
CA LEU A 379 7.09 -5.09 -34.45
C LEU A 379 7.83 -4.13 -33.53
N VAL A 380 7.24 -3.87 -32.37
CA VAL A 380 7.87 -3.09 -31.29
C VAL A 380 8.05 -3.93 -30.03
N ILE A 381 9.05 -3.59 -29.22
CA ILE A 381 9.19 -3.94 -27.81
C ILE A 381 8.11 -3.17 -27.06
N ASN A 382 7.11 -3.86 -26.49
CA ASN A 382 5.95 -3.23 -25.89
C ASN A 382 6.08 -3.06 -24.37
N GLU A 383 6.70 -4.01 -23.69
CA GLU A 383 6.90 -3.98 -22.23
C GLU A 383 8.14 -4.80 -21.84
N VAL A 384 8.93 -4.30 -20.89
CA VAL A 384 10.14 -4.99 -20.39
C VAL A 384 10.11 -5.09 -18.88
N TYR A 385 10.16 -6.33 -18.40
CA TYR A 385 10.25 -6.70 -16.99
C TYR A 385 11.67 -7.16 -16.68
N TYR A 386 12.47 -6.24 -16.15
CA TYR A 386 13.92 -6.38 -16.04
C TYR A 386 14.39 -6.82 -14.65
N ALA A 387 13.70 -6.37 -13.58
CA ALA A 387 14.03 -6.67 -12.18
C ALA A 387 12.83 -7.36 -11.52
N VAL A 388 12.96 -8.64 -11.12
CA VAL A 388 11.81 -9.48 -10.76
C VAL A 388 11.37 -9.23 -9.30
N ALA A 389 10.08 -8.98 -9.10
CA ALA A 389 9.51 -8.78 -7.76
C ALA A 389 9.74 -9.99 -6.83
N PRO A 390 9.92 -9.76 -5.52
CA PRO A 390 9.83 -10.82 -4.52
C PRO A 390 8.58 -11.68 -4.72
N GLY A 391 8.78 -13.00 -4.84
CA GLY A 391 7.70 -13.96 -5.09
C GLY A 391 7.27 -14.15 -6.56
N ARG A 392 7.62 -13.25 -7.50
CA ARG A 392 7.42 -13.46 -8.96
C ARG A 392 8.54 -14.28 -9.63
N GLY A 393 9.53 -14.77 -8.87
CA GLY A 393 10.48 -15.78 -9.32
C GLY A 393 11.94 -15.44 -9.03
N SER A 394 12.77 -15.45 -10.07
CA SER A 394 14.09 -14.84 -10.06
C SER A 394 14.47 -14.39 -11.46
N ASP A 395 15.22 -13.31 -11.55
CA ASP A 395 15.57 -12.55 -12.76
C ASP A 395 16.06 -13.50 -13.85
N THR A 396 17.07 -14.29 -13.49
CA THR A 396 17.67 -15.38 -14.26
C THR A 396 16.69 -16.27 -15.04
N ASN A 397 15.45 -16.45 -14.57
CA ASN A 397 14.42 -17.26 -15.23
C ASN A 397 13.19 -16.47 -15.66
N ASN A 398 12.89 -15.36 -14.98
CA ASN A 398 11.58 -14.71 -14.95
C ASN A 398 11.60 -13.21 -15.27
N GLU A 399 12.76 -12.64 -15.62
CA GLU A 399 12.83 -11.53 -16.58
C GLU A 399 11.97 -11.86 -17.82
N TRP A 400 11.33 -10.86 -18.44
CA TRP A 400 10.68 -11.03 -19.73
C TRP A 400 10.60 -9.74 -20.56
N ILE A 401 10.53 -9.93 -21.88
CA ILE A 401 10.32 -8.88 -22.88
C ILE A 401 9.05 -9.23 -23.66
N GLU A 402 8.11 -8.30 -23.72
CA GLU A 402 6.95 -8.38 -24.60
C GLU A 402 7.23 -7.67 -25.93
N LEU A 403 6.83 -8.30 -27.03
CA LEU A 403 6.71 -7.69 -28.35
C LEU A 403 5.24 -7.52 -28.72
N TYR A 404 4.90 -6.42 -29.41
CA TYR A 404 3.59 -6.20 -30.03
C TYR A 404 3.71 -6.13 -31.55
N ASN A 405 2.74 -6.70 -32.26
CA ASN A 405 2.59 -6.56 -33.71
C ASN A 405 1.45 -5.56 -34.05
N PRO A 406 1.76 -4.27 -34.28
CA PRO A 406 0.76 -3.26 -34.69
C PRO A 406 0.20 -3.47 -36.11
N THR A 407 0.73 -4.42 -36.89
CA THR A 407 0.39 -4.56 -38.31
C THR A 407 -0.86 -5.42 -38.54
N GLU A 408 -1.55 -5.15 -39.64
CA GLU A 408 -2.73 -5.89 -40.13
C GLU A 408 -2.42 -7.33 -40.61
N VAL A 409 -1.18 -7.83 -40.43
CA VAL A 409 -0.74 -9.15 -40.92
C VAL A 409 0.06 -9.91 -39.86
N PRO A 410 -0.02 -11.25 -39.82
CA PRO A 410 0.88 -12.04 -38.98
C PRO A 410 2.35 -11.91 -39.44
N VAL A 411 3.27 -11.74 -38.50
CA VAL A 411 4.72 -11.62 -38.76
C VAL A 411 5.45 -12.86 -38.24
N ASP A 412 6.23 -13.49 -39.10
CA ASP A 412 7.10 -14.63 -38.77
C ASP A 412 8.41 -14.11 -38.17
N ILE A 413 8.64 -14.42 -36.89
CA ILE A 413 9.82 -14.02 -36.11
C ILE A 413 10.85 -15.15 -35.97
N THR A 414 10.71 -16.23 -36.75
CA THR A 414 11.66 -17.34 -36.76
C THR A 414 13.04 -16.87 -37.23
N GLY A 415 14.06 -17.02 -36.38
CA GLY A 415 15.43 -16.58 -36.65
C GLY A 415 15.73 -15.12 -36.30
N TRP A 416 14.75 -14.36 -35.80
CA TRP A 416 14.97 -13.02 -35.22
C TRP A 416 15.79 -13.13 -33.92
N GLU A 417 16.39 -12.04 -33.48
CA GLU A 417 17.27 -11.99 -32.31
C GLU A 417 16.80 -10.95 -31.30
N ILE A 418 16.87 -11.29 -30.01
CA ILE A 418 16.75 -10.35 -28.88
C ILE A 418 18.15 -10.14 -28.31
N CYS A 419 18.64 -8.90 -28.26
CA CYS A 419 19.97 -8.57 -27.77
C CYS A 419 19.93 -7.54 -26.63
N ASP A 420 20.98 -7.53 -25.82
CA ASP A 420 21.21 -6.58 -24.72
C ASP A 420 22.51 -5.77 -24.95
N ASN A 421 23.15 -5.29 -23.88
CA ASN A 421 24.47 -4.66 -23.99
C ASN A 421 25.64 -5.60 -24.34
N ALA A 422 25.50 -6.92 -24.23
CA ALA A 422 26.60 -7.90 -24.19
C ALA A 422 26.46 -9.11 -25.15
N GLY A 423 25.25 -9.53 -25.52
CA GLY A 423 24.93 -10.74 -26.28
C GLY A 423 23.62 -10.67 -27.07
N CYS A 424 23.25 -11.78 -27.69
CA CYS A 424 22.04 -11.94 -28.51
C CYS A 424 21.53 -13.37 -28.43
N ASP A 425 20.21 -13.54 -28.31
CA ASP A 425 19.52 -14.83 -28.28
C ASP A 425 18.55 -14.96 -29.46
N THR A 426 18.78 -15.97 -30.30
CA THR A 426 17.98 -16.20 -31.52
C THR A 426 16.69 -16.98 -31.23
N ILE A 427 15.56 -16.50 -31.73
CA ILE A 427 14.25 -17.17 -31.67
C ILE A 427 14.25 -18.35 -32.65
N THR A 428 14.73 -19.51 -32.18
CA THR A 428 14.88 -20.72 -33.01
C THR A 428 13.60 -21.52 -33.23
N ALA A 429 12.52 -21.20 -32.53
CA ALA A 429 11.21 -21.81 -32.71
C ALA A 429 10.52 -21.29 -33.99
N SER A 430 9.64 -22.11 -34.59
CA SER A 430 8.79 -21.66 -35.70
C SER A 430 7.64 -20.84 -35.12
N THR A 431 7.74 -19.52 -35.19
CA THR A 431 6.92 -18.61 -34.38
C THR A 431 6.40 -17.45 -35.20
N THR A 432 5.09 -17.20 -35.12
CA THR A 432 4.43 -16.10 -35.83
C THR A 432 3.57 -15.33 -34.83
N ILE A 433 3.79 -14.03 -34.68
CA ILE A 433 2.88 -13.16 -33.94
C ILE A 433 1.71 -12.82 -34.88
N PRO A 434 0.43 -13.08 -34.53
CA PRO A 434 -0.70 -12.66 -35.34
C PRO A 434 -0.82 -11.13 -35.44
N ALA A 435 -1.70 -10.66 -36.34
CA ALA A 435 -2.02 -9.23 -36.47
C ALA A 435 -2.67 -8.69 -35.19
N HIS A 436 -2.19 -7.55 -34.68
CA HIS A 436 -2.66 -6.90 -33.44
C HIS A 436 -2.54 -7.75 -32.15
N GLU A 437 -1.59 -8.69 -32.13
CA GLU A 437 -1.33 -9.58 -30.98
C GLU A 437 0.09 -9.40 -30.42
N PHE A 438 0.33 -10.04 -29.27
CA PHE A 438 1.58 -9.96 -28.50
C PHE A 438 2.41 -11.24 -28.56
N ALA A 439 3.68 -11.14 -28.19
CA ALA A 439 4.51 -12.28 -27.81
C ALA A 439 5.34 -11.97 -26.56
N VAL A 440 5.29 -12.86 -25.56
CA VAL A 440 6.05 -12.73 -24.31
C VAL A 440 7.26 -13.66 -24.35
N ILE A 441 8.45 -13.08 -24.31
CA ILE A 441 9.75 -13.76 -24.44
C ILE A 441 10.41 -13.82 -23.05
N ALA A 442 10.77 -15.02 -22.60
CA ALA A 442 11.51 -15.22 -21.37
C ALA A 442 12.56 -16.33 -21.54
N ASN A 443 13.45 -16.48 -20.55
CA ASN A 443 14.29 -17.68 -20.47
C ASN A 443 13.43 -18.94 -20.28
N SER A 444 12.60 -18.95 -19.24
CA SER A 444 11.91 -20.13 -18.74
C SER A 444 10.39 -20.04 -18.92
N SER A 445 9.77 -21.17 -19.28
CA SER A 445 8.31 -21.29 -19.26
C SER A 445 7.69 -21.25 -17.85
N SER A 446 8.49 -21.24 -16.78
CA SER A 446 7.99 -20.94 -15.44
C SER A 446 7.35 -19.55 -15.34
N THR A 447 7.73 -18.60 -16.21
CA THR A 447 7.14 -17.26 -16.26
C THR A 447 5.62 -17.34 -16.42
N TRP A 448 5.08 -17.95 -17.49
CA TRP A 448 3.62 -18.08 -17.68
C TRP A 448 2.98 -19.35 -17.10
N LEU A 449 3.77 -20.35 -16.65
CA LEU A 449 3.22 -21.56 -16.02
C LEU A 449 3.10 -21.47 -14.49
N VAL A 450 3.75 -20.49 -13.85
CA VAL A 450 3.77 -20.33 -12.38
C VAL A 450 3.59 -18.87 -11.97
N GLN A 451 4.36 -17.95 -12.57
CA GLN A 451 4.47 -16.57 -12.06
C GLN A 451 3.43 -15.62 -12.65
N TRP A 452 2.99 -15.87 -13.88
CA TRP A 452 2.03 -15.10 -14.67
C TRP A 452 1.03 -16.05 -15.39
N PRO A 453 0.33 -16.96 -14.68
CA PRO A 453 -0.64 -17.88 -15.28
C PRO A 453 -1.76 -17.18 -16.08
N GLU A 454 -2.07 -15.92 -15.76
CA GLU A 454 -2.95 -15.01 -16.48
C GLU A 454 -2.64 -14.94 -17.99
N ILE A 455 -1.37 -14.99 -18.41
CA ILE A 455 -0.96 -15.00 -19.83
C ILE A 455 -1.63 -16.17 -20.59
N SER A 456 -1.84 -17.31 -19.93
CA SER A 456 -2.48 -18.50 -20.54
C SER A 456 -3.98 -18.31 -20.81
N SER A 457 -4.57 -17.19 -20.41
CA SER A 457 -5.95 -16.79 -20.75
C SER A 457 -6.03 -15.77 -21.90
N THR A 458 -4.88 -15.23 -22.33
CA THR A 458 -4.74 -14.27 -23.43
C THR A 458 -4.54 -14.97 -24.78
N SER A 459 -4.42 -14.18 -25.85
CA SER A 459 -4.02 -14.61 -27.19
C SER A 459 -2.50 -14.49 -27.44
N ALA A 460 -1.71 -14.04 -26.46
CA ALA A 460 -0.28 -13.78 -26.60
C ALA A 460 0.56 -15.05 -26.84
N VAL A 461 1.61 -14.92 -27.66
CA VAL A 461 2.51 -16.01 -28.04
C VAL A 461 3.65 -16.13 -27.03
N THR A 462 3.65 -17.16 -26.19
CA THR A 462 4.72 -17.37 -25.18
C THR A 462 5.96 -18.07 -25.78
N ILE A 463 7.14 -17.51 -25.54
CA ILE A 463 8.42 -17.95 -26.15
C ILE A 463 9.46 -18.20 -25.04
N ALA A 464 9.92 -19.44 -24.91
CA ALA A 464 10.99 -19.82 -23.97
C ALA A 464 12.31 -20.00 -24.74
N LEU A 465 13.32 -19.19 -24.45
CA LEU A 465 14.64 -19.29 -25.08
C LEU A 465 15.47 -20.45 -24.53
N GLY A 466 15.33 -20.76 -23.23
CA GLY A 466 16.19 -21.72 -22.51
C GLY A 466 17.59 -21.18 -22.18
N THR A 467 17.81 -19.89 -22.46
CA THR A 467 18.95 -19.06 -22.08
C THR A 467 18.43 -17.78 -21.43
N LYS A 468 19.24 -17.16 -20.57
CA LYS A 468 18.95 -15.80 -20.09
C LYS A 468 18.86 -14.83 -21.28
N LEU A 469 18.02 -13.80 -21.17
CA LEU A 469 17.92 -12.72 -22.16
C LEU A 469 19.29 -12.03 -22.33
N GLY A 470 19.67 -11.66 -23.55
CA GLY A 470 20.98 -11.03 -23.80
C GLY A 470 22.19 -11.91 -23.47
N SER A 471 22.00 -13.23 -23.31
CA SER A 471 22.99 -14.21 -22.85
C SER A 471 23.51 -14.07 -21.40
N ASN A 472 23.27 -12.96 -20.69
CA ASN A 472 23.62 -12.80 -19.25
C ASN A 472 22.46 -12.38 -18.33
N GLY A 473 21.29 -12.09 -18.90
CA GLY A 473 20.14 -11.52 -18.21
C GLY A 473 20.18 -10.00 -18.26
N LEU A 474 19.01 -9.40 -18.22
CA LEU A 474 18.84 -7.96 -18.14
C LEU A 474 19.43 -7.46 -16.81
N SER A 475 20.18 -6.35 -16.86
CA SER A 475 20.78 -5.72 -15.70
C SER A 475 19.77 -4.82 -14.96
N ASP A 476 19.57 -5.05 -13.65
CA ASP A 476 18.66 -4.26 -12.80
C ASP A 476 18.97 -2.76 -12.91
N VAL A 477 20.23 -2.40 -12.63
CA VAL A 477 20.77 -1.03 -12.65
C VAL A 477 20.89 -0.40 -14.06
N GLY A 478 20.29 -1.04 -15.07
CA GLY A 478 20.21 -0.53 -16.42
C GLY A 478 20.86 -1.43 -17.47
N ASP A 479 20.17 -1.52 -18.60
CA ASP A 479 20.58 -2.25 -19.80
C ASP A 479 19.90 -1.62 -21.03
N ARG A 480 20.05 -2.27 -22.18
CA ARG A 480 19.22 -1.99 -23.35
C ARG A 480 18.61 -3.27 -23.90
N VAL A 481 17.55 -3.14 -24.68
CA VAL A 481 16.92 -4.23 -25.42
C VAL A 481 16.88 -3.85 -26.87
N GLU A 482 17.36 -4.73 -27.74
CA GLU A 482 17.35 -4.57 -29.20
C GLU A 482 16.59 -5.73 -29.85
N LEU A 483 15.56 -5.43 -30.63
CA LEU A 483 14.86 -6.38 -31.49
C LEU A 483 15.51 -6.38 -32.87
N ARG A 484 15.93 -7.55 -33.36
CA ARG A 484 16.58 -7.69 -34.67
C ARG A 484 15.91 -8.74 -35.54
N ASP A 485 15.85 -8.49 -36.85
CA ASP A 485 15.29 -9.43 -37.83
C ASP A 485 16.22 -10.62 -38.13
N ALA A 486 15.76 -11.54 -38.97
CA ALA A 486 16.51 -12.75 -39.34
C ALA A 486 17.74 -12.49 -40.26
N ASP A 487 17.96 -11.25 -40.73
CA ASP A 487 19.21 -10.79 -41.37
C ASP A 487 20.07 -9.94 -40.40
N SER A 488 19.74 -9.96 -39.09
CA SER A 488 20.32 -9.21 -37.97
C SER A 488 20.19 -7.68 -38.07
N ALA A 489 19.29 -7.16 -38.91
CA ALA A 489 18.98 -5.73 -38.98
C ALA A 489 18.17 -5.30 -37.75
N LEU A 490 18.42 -4.08 -37.24
CA LEU A 490 17.67 -3.54 -36.10
C LEU A 490 16.24 -3.17 -36.52
N VAL A 491 15.25 -3.55 -35.71
CA VAL A 491 13.82 -3.30 -35.94
C VAL A 491 13.28 -2.28 -34.94
N ASP A 492 13.52 -2.48 -33.64
CA ASP A 492 13.17 -1.57 -32.53
C ASP A 492 14.24 -1.71 -31.41
N ALA A 493 14.41 -0.69 -30.57
CA ALA A 493 15.27 -0.74 -29.39
C ALA A 493 14.90 0.28 -28.30
N MET A 494 15.21 -0.08 -27.05
CA MET A 494 15.08 0.80 -25.87
C MET A 494 16.27 0.67 -24.93
N SER A 495 16.52 1.66 -24.07
CA SER A 495 17.54 1.58 -23.01
C SER A 495 17.10 2.27 -21.71
N TYR A 496 17.61 1.78 -20.58
CA TYR A 496 17.17 2.17 -19.24
C TYR A 496 18.30 2.12 -18.20
N GLY A 497 18.08 2.78 -17.06
CA GLY A 497 19.05 2.90 -15.96
C GLY A 497 20.37 3.54 -16.40
N THR A 498 21.47 2.80 -16.24
CA THR A 498 22.82 3.24 -16.62
C THR A 498 23.18 3.07 -18.10
N ASP A 499 22.49 2.24 -18.90
CA ASP A 499 22.63 2.29 -20.37
C ASP A 499 21.67 3.34 -20.93
N THR A 500 22.21 4.22 -21.76
CA THR A 500 21.51 5.37 -22.37
C THR A 500 21.76 5.44 -23.88
N THR A 501 22.05 4.29 -24.50
CA THR A 501 22.42 4.16 -25.92
C THR A 501 21.33 4.64 -26.88
N TYR A 502 20.05 4.41 -26.54
CA TYR A 502 18.89 4.86 -27.32
C TYR A 502 18.24 6.07 -26.66
N PHE A 503 17.85 5.94 -25.39
CA PHE A 503 17.30 7.01 -24.56
C PHE A 503 17.45 6.67 -23.06
N SER A 504 16.97 7.55 -22.18
CA SER A 504 17.03 7.36 -20.72
C SER A 504 15.64 7.03 -20.16
N LEU A 505 15.53 5.86 -19.54
CA LEU A 505 14.41 5.44 -18.67
C LEU A 505 14.95 5.11 -17.27
N PRO A 506 14.10 5.13 -16.22
CA PRO A 506 14.47 4.64 -14.89
C PRO A 506 14.88 3.16 -14.90
N GLY A 507 15.63 2.73 -13.88
CA GLY A 507 16.28 1.42 -13.80
C GLY A 507 16.66 1.08 -12.35
N ASP A 508 15.74 1.41 -11.47
CA ASP A 508 15.88 1.48 -10.02
C ASP A 508 14.59 1.00 -9.32
N ARG A 509 13.77 0.22 -10.03
CA ARG A 509 12.40 -0.14 -9.64
C ARG A 509 12.12 -1.62 -9.84
N GLN A 510 12.49 -2.42 -8.84
CA GLN A 510 12.20 -3.86 -8.82
C GLN A 510 10.69 -4.12 -8.79
N GLY A 511 10.24 -5.12 -9.55
CA GLY A 511 8.84 -5.54 -9.57
C GLY A 511 7.91 -4.73 -10.47
N ASP A 512 8.39 -3.59 -10.98
CA ASP A 512 7.74 -2.83 -12.05
C ASP A 512 8.24 -3.24 -13.43
N SER A 513 7.59 -2.72 -14.47
CA SER A 513 8.00 -2.89 -15.87
C SER A 513 8.08 -1.54 -16.59
N LEU A 514 8.89 -1.49 -17.65
CA LEU A 514 8.94 -0.37 -18.58
C LEU A 514 8.01 -0.69 -19.75
N ALA A 515 6.78 -0.18 -19.70
CA ALA A 515 5.71 -0.46 -20.67
C ALA A 515 5.49 0.72 -21.62
N ARG A 516 5.13 0.49 -22.88
CA ARG A 516 4.73 1.57 -23.79
C ARG A 516 3.43 2.22 -23.31
N VAL A 517 3.36 3.55 -23.32
CA VAL A 517 2.18 4.32 -22.87
C VAL A 517 0.96 4.03 -23.74
N VAL A 518 1.20 3.82 -25.03
CA VAL A 518 0.20 3.35 -25.99
C VAL A 518 0.86 2.25 -26.80
N LYS A 519 0.23 1.07 -26.85
CA LYS A 519 0.75 -0.08 -27.58
C LYS A 519 1.06 0.20 -29.05
N GLY A 520 2.25 -0.17 -29.51
CA GLY A 520 2.66 0.11 -30.88
C GLY A 520 2.78 1.59 -31.25
N TYR A 521 2.58 2.53 -30.31
CA TYR A 521 2.97 3.92 -30.50
C TYR A 521 4.48 3.99 -30.36
N ASP A 522 5.15 4.48 -31.40
CA ASP A 522 6.60 4.56 -31.43
C ASP A 522 7.09 5.84 -32.09
N THR A 523 8.07 6.48 -31.46
CA THR A 523 8.77 7.66 -31.95
C THR A 523 10.28 7.57 -31.75
N ASP A 524 10.81 6.38 -31.41
CA ASP A 524 12.20 6.16 -30.98
C ASP A 524 12.57 6.94 -29.68
N THR A 525 11.64 7.13 -28.73
CA THR A 525 11.88 7.97 -27.53
C THR A 525 11.42 7.38 -26.19
N ALA A 526 12.06 7.83 -25.10
CA ALA A 526 11.62 7.52 -23.73
C ALA A 526 10.19 7.99 -23.42
N SER A 527 9.65 9.01 -24.12
CA SER A 527 8.25 9.43 -23.96
C SER A 527 7.23 8.43 -24.52
N ASP A 528 7.68 7.40 -25.24
CA ASP A 528 6.83 6.29 -25.67
C ASP A 528 6.56 5.28 -24.52
N PHE A 529 7.23 5.41 -23.36
CA PHE A 529 7.17 4.47 -22.23
C PHE A 529 6.73 5.10 -20.88
N ILE A 530 6.28 4.26 -19.94
CA ILE A 530 5.92 4.55 -18.53
C ILE A 530 6.57 3.52 -17.59
N ILE A 531 6.64 3.88 -16.31
CA ILE A 531 6.75 2.88 -15.23
C ILE A 531 5.35 2.26 -15.05
N ASN A 532 5.19 1.00 -15.42
CA ASN A 532 3.99 0.23 -15.11
C ASN A 532 4.18 -0.55 -13.79
N ALA A 533 3.49 -0.08 -12.74
CA ALA A 533 3.52 -0.64 -11.39
C ALA A 533 2.57 -1.84 -11.19
N ALA A 534 1.88 -2.25 -12.26
CA ALA A 534 1.22 -3.55 -12.36
C ALA A 534 1.52 -4.17 -13.74
N PRO A 535 2.72 -4.76 -13.95
CA PRO A 535 3.08 -5.42 -15.20
C PRO A 535 1.97 -6.36 -15.66
N ASN A 536 1.53 -6.26 -16.91
CA ASN A 536 0.28 -6.89 -17.37
C ASN A 536 0.46 -7.62 -18.72
N PRO A 537 1.41 -8.58 -18.79
CA PRO A 537 1.85 -9.23 -20.02
C PRO A 537 0.71 -9.92 -20.77
N GLY A 538 0.67 -9.70 -22.08
CA GLY A 538 -0.36 -10.18 -23.01
C GLY A 538 -1.68 -9.42 -22.95
N THR A 539 -1.79 -8.34 -22.16
CA THR A 539 -3.05 -7.61 -21.93
C THR A 539 -2.99 -6.08 -22.06
N ASN A 540 -1.82 -5.47 -22.32
CA ASN A 540 -1.73 -4.04 -22.56
C ASN A 540 -1.82 -3.70 -24.07
N PRO A 541 -3.03 -3.41 -24.61
CA PRO A 541 -4.19 -2.90 -23.91
C PRO A 541 -5.39 -3.85 -24.01
N SER A 542 -6.47 -3.40 -23.41
CA SER A 542 -7.74 -4.08 -23.41
C SER A 542 -8.33 -4.39 -24.79
N ALA A 543 -9.12 -5.46 -24.82
CA ALA A 543 -9.92 -5.87 -25.98
C ALA A 543 -11.04 -4.85 -26.35
N SER A 544 -11.32 -3.84 -25.52
CA SER A 544 -12.36 -2.83 -25.78
C SER A 544 -11.88 -1.64 -26.61
N GLY A 545 -10.57 -1.46 -26.80
CA GLY A 545 -9.99 -0.27 -27.44
C GLY A 545 -10.17 1.01 -26.62
N ARG A 546 -10.43 0.88 -25.32
CA ARG A 546 -10.47 1.96 -24.33
C ARG A 546 -9.70 1.53 -23.08
N GLU A 547 -8.74 2.35 -22.73
CA GLU A 547 -7.87 2.15 -21.57
C GLU A 547 -8.27 3.12 -20.45
N VAL A 548 -8.04 2.70 -19.21
CA VAL A 548 -7.95 3.60 -18.07
C VAL A 548 -6.57 3.47 -17.45
N MET A 549 -5.90 4.61 -17.27
CA MET A 549 -4.64 4.71 -16.54
C MET A 549 -4.87 5.41 -15.21
N ARG A 550 -4.25 4.89 -14.14
CA ARG A 550 -4.16 5.54 -12.83
C ARG A 550 -2.73 5.96 -12.60
N PHE A 551 -2.49 7.26 -12.59
CA PHE A 551 -1.20 7.86 -12.25
C PHE A 551 -1.13 8.07 -10.73
N THR A 552 -0.11 7.54 -10.07
CA THR A 552 0.15 7.62 -8.62
C THR A 552 1.56 8.14 -8.36
N ALA A 553 1.91 8.45 -7.10
CA ALA A 553 3.29 8.77 -6.73
C ALA A 553 4.27 7.65 -7.10
N ASP A 554 3.78 6.41 -7.03
CA ASP A 554 4.52 5.17 -7.21
C ASP A 554 4.56 4.66 -8.66
N GLY A 555 3.94 5.34 -9.63
CA GLY A 555 3.99 4.96 -11.05
C GLY A 555 2.65 5.04 -11.77
N VAL A 556 2.43 4.16 -12.76
CA VAL A 556 1.17 4.08 -13.51
C VAL A 556 0.61 2.66 -13.41
N LEU A 557 -0.70 2.55 -13.18
CA LEU A 557 -1.46 1.30 -13.35
C LEU A 557 -2.29 1.40 -14.62
N VAL A 558 -2.47 0.30 -15.35
CA VAL A 558 -3.22 0.26 -16.64
C VAL A 558 -4.27 -0.85 -16.61
N ALA A 559 -5.51 -0.53 -17.01
CA ALA A 559 -6.63 -1.49 -17.06
C ALA A 559 -7.61 -1.22 -18.22
N ASP A 560 -8.50 -2.19 -18.49
CA ASP A 560 -9.64 -2.00 -19.39
C ASP A 560 -10.65 -0.99 -18.83
N ALA A 561 -11.18 -0.11 -19.70
CA ALA A 561 -12.12 0.93 -19.31
C ALA A 561 -13.59 0.46 -19.07
N GLN A 562 -13.88 -0.84 -19.14
CA GLN A 562 -15.16 -1.44 -18.73
C GLN A 562 -15.02 -2.24 -17.43
N GLU A 563 -13.89 -2.92 -17.22
CA GLU A 563 -13.57 -3.61 -15.96
C GLU A 563 -13.13 -2.63 -14.87
N GLY A 564 -12.30 -1.65 -15.22
CA GLY A 564 -11.79 -0.59 -14.36
C GLY A 564 -10.77 -1.08 -13.32
N PHE A 565 -10.40 -0.17 -12.41
CA PHE A 565 -9.61 -0.51 -11.23
C PHE A 565 -10.53 -0.95 -10.07
N PRO A 566 -10.06 -1.79 -9.13
CA PRO A 566 -10.79 -2.06 -7.90
C PRO A 566 -11.05 -0.77 -7.11
N ASP A 567 -12.20 -0.73 -6.43
CA ASP A 567 -12.66 0.42 -5.66
C ASP A 567 -11.73 0.69 -4.46
N THR A 568 -11.06 1.84 -4.48
CA THR A 568 -10.15 2.29 -3.42
C THR A 568 -10.87 2.49 -2.09
N SER A 569 -12.19 2.68 -2.08
CA SER A 569 -12.99 2.75 -0.84
C SER A 569 -12.87 1.49 0.02
N MET A 570 -12.61 0.32 -0.58
CA MET A 570 -12.38 -0.93 0.15
C MET A 570 -11.00 -0.98 0.82
N ALA A 571 -9.96 -0.43 0.19
CA ALA A 571 -8.62 -0.35 0.78
C ALA A 571 -8.61 0.59 1.99
N VAL A 572 -9.25 1.75 1.83
CA VAL A 572 -9.51 2.75 2.89
C VAL A 572 -10.29 2.12 4.07
N LEU A 573 -11.27 1.27 3.77
CA LEU A 573 -12.03 0.54 4.80
C LEU A 573 -11.20 -0.50 5.55
N THR A 574 -10.21 -1.13 4.92
CA THR A 574 -9.29 -2.05 5.61
C THR A 574 -8.30 -1.33 6.51
N SER A 575 -7.62 -0.29 6.03
CA SER A 575 -6.57 0.37 6.82
C SER A 575 -7.12 1.09 8.06
N PHE A 576 -8.31 1.72 7.99
CA PHE A 576 -8.96 2.23 9.20
C PHE A 576 -9.49 1.15 10.13
N VAL A 577 -9.81 -0.06 9.65
CA VAL A 577 -10.15 -1.17 10.55
C VAL A 577 -8.93 -1.64 11.34
N GLU A 578 -7.74 -1.57 10.74
CA GLU A 578 -6.48 -1.90 11.40
C GLU A 578 -6.07 -0.81 12.41
N GLU A 579 -6.08 0.48 12.04
CA GLU A 579 -5.81 1.60 12.96
C GLU A 579 -6.76 1.64 14.17
N ASN A 580 -8.06 1.34 13.96
CA ASN A 580 -9.04 1.30 15.05
C ASN A 580 -8.92 0.02 15.89
N ALA A 581 -8.39 -1.08 15.37
CA ALA A 581 -8.14 -2.29 16.15
C ALA A 581 -7.02 -2.09 17.18
N GLU A 582 -6.02 -1.26 16.89
CA GLU A 582 -4.97 -0.88 17.86
C GLU A 582 -5.50 0.07 18.96
N ASN A 583 -6.46 0.94 18.62
CA ASN A 583 -6.99 1.95 19.55
C ASN A 583 -8.09 1.45 20.52
N ASP A 584 -8.84 0.39 20.22
CA ASP A 584 -10.01 -0.04 21.04
C ASP A 584 -9.65 -0.87 22.30
N ILE A 585 -8.36 -1.04 22.63
CA ILE A 585 -7.92 -1.81 23.82
C ILE A 585 -8.02 -0.97 25.13
N VAL A 586 -9.20 -0.41 25.41
CA VAL A 586 -9.48 0.38 26.62
C VAL A 586 -10.35 -0.39 27.63
N LYS A 587 -9.67 -1.21 28.44
CA LYS A 587 -10.01 -1.66 29.81
C LYS A 587 -11.50 -1.73 30.22
N THR A 588 -12.00 -2.96 30.37
CA THR A 588 -13.03 -3.28 31.38
C THR A 588 -12.46 -4.22 32.44
N GLU A 589 -12.38 -3.77 33.71
CA GLU A 589 -11.95 -4.61 34.83
C GLU A 589 -13.07 -5.50 35.39
N ASP A 590 -12.63 -6.64 35.95
CA ASP A 590 -13.23 -7.41 37.05
C ASP A 590 -14.73 -7.79 37.00
N SER A 591 -15.00 -9.06 36.67
CA SER A 591 -15.69 -9.94 37.64
C SER A 591 -15.53 -11.44 37.36
N ALA A 592 -15.16 -12.16 38.42
CA ALA A 592 -14.65 -13.53 38.42
C ALA A 592 -15.66 -14.69 38.21
N LEU A 593 -15.18 -15.72 37.50
CA LEU A 593 -15.26 -17.16 37.83
C LEU A 593 -16.57 -18.01 37.71
N VAL A 594 -16.71 -18.66 36.53
CA VAL A 594 -17.02 -20.11 36.29
C VAL A 594 -18.39 -20.72 36.79
N PRO A 595 -18.75 -22.01 36.56
CA PRO A 595 -19.88 -22.36 35.68
C PRO A 595 -21.03 -23.14 36.36
N GLN A 596 -22.09 -23.52 35.62
CA GLN A 596 -22.66 -24.89 35.59
C GLN A 596 -23.84 -25.06 34.60
N VAL A 597 -23.87 -26.24 33.97
CA VAL A 597 -24.88 -26.92 33.13
C VAL A 597 -26.38 -26.63 33.42
N SER A 598 -27.19 -26.36 32.38
CA SER A 598 -28.46 -27.06 32.01
C SER A 598 -29.48 -26.22 31.19
N ILE A 599 -30.32 -26.91 30.41
CA ILE A 599 -31.46 -26.45 29.59
C ILE A 599 -32.69 -27.23 30.12
N PRO A 600 -33.89 -26.64 30.38
CA PRO A 600 -34.79 -26.20 29.30
C PRO A 600 -35.77 -25.03 29.54
N GLU A 601 -36.37 -24.63 28.42
CA GLU A 601 -37.65 -23.95 28.14
C GLU A 601 -38.86 -24.22 29.09
N PRO A 602 -40.00 -23.49 28.97
CA PRO A 602 -40.20 -22.04 28.80
C PRO A 602 -41.41 -21.54 29.69
N LEU A 603 -42.15 -20.49 29.23
CA LEU A 603 -43.52 -20.05 29.59
C LEU A 603 -43.72 -18.75 30.41
N MET A 604 -44.08 -17.68 29.68
CA MET A 604 -45.26 -16.80 29.84
C MET A 604 -45.59 -16.02 31.15
N VAL A 605 -46.44 -14.99 30.95
CA VAL A 605 -47.27 -14.24 31.92
C VAL A 605 -46.51 -13.23 32.79
N GLU A 606 -46.97 -12.01 33.09
CA GLU A 606 -47.90 -10.99 32.51
C GLU A 606 -47.85 -9.82 33.53
N THR A 607 -48.40 -8.64 33.18
CA THR A 607 -48.76 -7.53 34.11
C THR A 607 -47.62 -6.73 34.77
N ALA A 608 -47.82 -5.49 35.23
CA ALA A 608 -48.68 -4.39 34.77
C ALA A 608 -48.37 -3.09 35.55
N THR A 609 -48.31 -1.93 34.87
CA THR A 609 -48.39 -0.56 35.47
C THR A 609 -47.24 -0.19 36.45
N SER A 610 -47.04 1.06 36.93
CA SER A 610 -47.87 2.27 36.87
C SER A 610 -47.09 3.60 37.01
N THR A 611 -47.51 4.61 36.22
CA THR A 611 -47.64 6.06 36.56
C THR A 611 -46.49 6.93 37.14
N THR A 612 -46.25 8.04 36.42
CA THR A 612 -46.05 9.44 36.91
C THR A 612 -44.73 9.81 37.63
N THR A 613 -44.26 11.07 37.67
CA THR A 613 -44.90 12.41 37.47
C THR A 613 -44.10 13.37 36.56
N SER A 614 -44.73 14.50 36.16
CA SER A 614 -44.13 15.62 35.40
C SER A 614 -44.37 16.99 36.08
N SER A 615 -44.16 18.11 35.35
CA SER A 615 -44.30 19.54 35.73
C SER A 615 -43.15 20.11 36.60
N GLU A 616 -42.82 21.40 36.56
CA GLU A 616 -43.57 22.60 36.09
C GLU A 616 -42.82 23.49 35.05
N GLU A 617 -43.54 24.48 34.48
CA GLU A 617 -43.06 25.47 33.50
C GLU A 617 -42.78 26.86 34.12
N SER A 618 -41.99 27.71 33.44
CA SER A 618 -42.30 29.12 33.05
C SER A 618 -41.01 29.88 32.62
N ILE A 619 -40.89 30.69 31.55
CA ILE A 619 -41.74 31.69 30.84
C ILE A 619 -41.72 33.09 31.51
N VAL A 620 -41.45 34.25 30.89
CA VAL A 620 -40.84 34.75 29.60
C VAL A 620 -40.49 36.26 29.84
N ILE A 621 -39.69 36.94 28.98
CA ILE A 621 -39.81 38.37 28.49
C ILE A 621 -38.44 39.01 28.11
N ILE A 622 -38.41 39.74 26.99
CA ILE A 622 -37.33 40.59 26.40
C ILE A 622 -38.06 41.88 25.92
N PRO A 623 -37.60 43.16 26.12
CA PRO A 623 -36.52 43.79 25.31
C PRO A 623 -35.78 45.08 25.84
N GLY A 624 -34.71 45.52 25.12
CA GLY A 624 -34.40 46.95 24.89
C GLY A 624 -33.01 47.51 25.32
N PRO A 625 -32.24 48.19 24.43
CA PRO A 625 -31.01 48.97 24.75
C PRO A 625 -31.28 50.48 24.92
N PRO A 626 -30.31 51.33 25.39
CA PRO A 626 -29.53 52.19 24.46
C PRO A 626 -28.15 52.77 24.96
N THR A 627 -27.45 53.52 24.08
CA THR A 627 -26.36 54.55 24.31
C THR A 627 -25.03 54.09 24.95
N ARG A 628 -23.80 54.46 24.51
CA ARG A 628 -23.14 55.64 23.86
C ARG A 628 -22.67 56.74 24.82
N GLU A 629 -21.34 56.85 24.95
CA GLU A 629 -20.52 58.08 25.11
C GLU A 629 -19.04 57.75 24.79
N GLU A 630 -18.10 58.71 24.80
CA GLU A 630 -17.64 59.50 23.64
C GLU A 630 -16.21 60.08 23.93
N GLY A 631 -15.50 60.61 22.92
CA GLY A 631 -14.22 61.34 23.08
C GLY A 631 -13.17 61.01 22.00
N THR A 632 -12.92 61.78 20.92
CA THR A 632 -12.35 63.15 20.79
C THR A 632 -10.90 63.28 21.31
N ALA A 633 -9.93 63.93 20.64
CA ALA A 633 -9.83 64.67 19.36
C ALA A 633 -8.34 65.09 19.12
N SER A 634 -7.85 65.60 17.97
CA SER A 634 -8.20 65.63 16.52
C SER A 634 -7.08 66.41 15.77
N SER A 635 -7.23 66.70 14.46
CA SER A 635 -6.40 67.60 13.61
C SER A 635 -5.07 67.00 13.07
N THR A 636 -4.58 67.28 11.84
CA THR A 636 -4.92 68.32 10.83
C THR A 636 -4.59 67.89 9.38
N GLU A 637 -5.32 68.45 8.40
CA GLU A 637 -5.19 68.41 6.91
C GLU A 637 -4.28 69.55 6.36
N PRO A 638 -4.15 69.84 5.02
CA PRO A 638 -4.29 69.04 3.78
C PRO A 638 -3.15 69.32 2.72
N LEU A 639 -3.31 68.83 1.47
CA LEU A 639 -2.90 69.36 0.12
C LEU A 639 -2.55 68.19 -0.85
N ASP A 640 -2.91 68.14 -2.15
CA ASP A 640 -3.88 68.89 -2.98
C ASP A 640 -4.25 68.05 -4.25
N LEU A 641 -5.27 68.44 -5.02
CA LEU A 641 -5.82 67.77 -6.25
C LEU A 641 -5.38 68.49 -7.56
N PRO A 642 -5.67 68.07 -8.83
CA PRO A 642 -6.77 67.24 -9.41
C PRO A 642 -6.30 66.01 -10.26
N THR A 643 -7.10 65.10 -10.86
CA THR A 643 -8.32 65.17 -11.75
C THR A 643 -8.06 65.88 -13.11
N GLU A 644 -8.67 65.55 -14.26
CA GLU A 644 -10.03 65.02 -14.53
C GLU A 644 -10.23 64.34 -15.93
N THR A 645 -11.27 63.49 -16.09
CA THR A 645 -12.13 63.14 -17.29
C THR A 645 -11.56 63.01 -18.72
N ALA A 646 -11.76 61.87 -19.42
CA ALA A 646 -12.91 61.49 -20.32
C ALA A 646 -12.81 62.03 -21.78
N THR A 647 -13.55 61.61 -22.83
CA THR A 647 -14.80 60.81 -22.98
C THR A 647 -14.89 60.11 -24.37
N THR A 648 -15.73 59.08 -24.49
CA THR A 648 -16.40 58.45 -25.65
C THR A 648 -16.43 59.18 -27.02
N THR A 649 -16.26 58.45 -28.15
CA THR A 649 -17.26 58.30 -29.27
C THR A 649 -16.88 57.13 -30.21
N GLU A 650 -17.87 56.39 -30.73
CA GLU A 650 -17.74 55.50 -31.92
C GLU A 650 -17.74 56.32 -33.23
N ILE A 651 -17.34 55.74 -34.38
CA ILE A 651 -18.08 55.70 -35.67
C ILE A 651 -17.41 54.65 -36.60
N HIS A 652 -18.25 53.96 -37.40
CA HIS A 652 -17.97 53.20 -38.64
C HIS A 652 -16.77 53.67 -39.51
N ASP A 653 -16.09 52.73 -40.19
CA ASP A 653 -16.32 52.46 -41.63
C ASP A 653 -15.55 51.19 -42.10
N GLU A 654 -15.94 50.64 -43.25
CA GLU A 654 -15.43 49.37 -43.82
C GLU A 654 -14.74 49.58 -45.22
N PRO A 655 -14.61 48.61 -46.16
CA PRO A 655 -13.35 48.15 -46.75
C PRO A 655 -12.91 48.89 -48.06
N GLU A 656 -11.77 48.59 -48.71
CA GLU A 656 -11.57 47.53 -49.73
C GLU A 656 -10.09 47.48 -50.27
N PRO A 657 -9.69 46.47 -51.10
CA PRO A 657 -8.28 46.16 -51.48
C PRO A 657 -7.91 46.29 -53.00
N GLU A 658 -6.69 45.89 -53.40
CA GLU A 658 -6.09 45.60 -54.75
C GLU A 658 -4.75 44.84 -54.46
N GLU A 659 -4.06 43.95 -55.21
CA GLU A 659 -4.05 43.14 -56.47
C GLU A 659 -3.08 41.92 -56.16
N GLU A 660 -2.81 40.80 -56.86
CA GLU A 660 -3.15 40.07 -58.11
C GLU A 660 -2.62 38.59 -57.90
N ALA A 661 -2.81 37.57 -58.76
CA ALA A 661 -4.03 36.89 -59.21
C ALA A 661 -3.71 35.48 -59.80
N GLY A 662 -4.67 34.52 -59.74
CA GLY A 662 -4.73 33.31 -60.61
C GLY A 662 -4.20 31.96 -60.06
N GLY A 663 -4.84 30.81 -60.34
CA GLY A 663 -6.19 30.62 -60.93
C GLY A 663 -6.55 29.19 -61.40
N ALA A 664 -7.86 28.89 -61.38
CA ALA A 664 -8.71 28.06 -62.29
C ALA A 664 -8.32 26.59 -62.64
N ASN A 665 -9.22 25.63 -62.91
CA ASN A 665 -10.69 25.59 -63.15
C ASN A 665 -11.39 24.66 -62.09
N GLU A 666 -12.69 24.68 -61.76
CA GLU A 666 -13.98 24.72 -62.53
C GLU A 666 -14.32 23.37 -63.24
N GLU A 667 -15.59 22.90 -63.33
CA GLU A 667 -16.89 23.61 -63.35
C GLU A 667 -18.14 22.72 -63.01
N GLN A 668 -19.20 23.28 -62.37
CA GLN A 668 -20.67 22.98 -62.39
C GLN A 668 -21.25 21.54 -62.10
N GLU A 669 -22.34 21.27 -61.33
CA GLU A 669 -23.73 21.82 -61.08
C GLU A 669 -24.88 21.15 -61.91
N PRO A 670 -26.19 21.18 -61.53
CA PRO A 670 -26.86 21.42 -60.22
C PRO A 670 -28.01 20.35 -59.89
N PRO A 671 -29.29 20.61 -59.45
CA PRO A 671 -29.85 19.98 -58.22
C PRO A 671 -31.32 19.41 -58.32
N VAL A 672 -32.09 19.40 -57.19
CA VAL A 672 -33.55 19.08 -57.00
C VAL A 672 -33.84 17.56 -56.77
N GLU A 673 -34.74 17.04 -55.90
CA GLU A 673 -35.94 17.53 -55.16
C GLU A 673 -36.13 16.85 -53.75
N ASN A 674 -37.21 17.21 -53.02
CA ASN A 674 -37.75 16.64 -51.76
C ASN A 674 -39.32 16.70 -51.89
N PRO A 675 -40.22 15.95 -51.21
CA PRO A 675 -40.11 15.20 -49.94
C PRO A 675 -40.86 13.83 -49.87
N GLU A 676 -40.94 13.22 -48.66
CA GLU A 676 -42.18 12.76 -47.96
C GLU A 676 -41.96 11.55 -47.00
N GLU A 677 -42.36 11.73 -45.74
CA GLU A 677 -42.74 10.71 -44.73
C GLU A 677 -44.22 10.28 -44.97
N PRO A 678 -44.82 9.20 -44.37
CA PRO A 678 -44.57 8.73 -42.98
C PRO A 678 -44.81 7.21 -42.63
N LEU A 679 -44.52 6.89 -41.36
CA LEU A 679 -45.25 6.00 -40.41
C LEU A 679 -45.59 4.51 -40.70
N ASP A 680 -45.04 3.65 -39.83
CA ASP A 680 -45.76 2.73 -38.90
C ASP A 680 -46.37 1.40 -39.40
N THR A 681 -45.96 0.25 -38.81
CA THR A 681 -46.82 -0.74 -38.11
C THR A 681 -46.09 -1.96 -37.52
N GLU A 682 -46.79 -2.71 -36.65
CA GLU A 682 -46.31 -3.68 -35.65
C GLU A 682 -45.99 -5.13 -36.13
N ASP A 683 -44.94 -5.70 -35.53
CA ASP A 683 -44.88 -6.97 -34.74
C ASP A 683 -45.25 -8.39 -35.30
N SER A 684 -44.36 -9.33 -34.92
CA SER A 684 -44.65 -10.72 -34.48
C SER A 684 -44.56 -11.95 -35.43
N LEU A 685 -43.91 -13.00 -34.88
CA LEU A 685 -44.18 -14.47 -34.98
C LEU A 685 -43.84 -15.32 -36.23
N LEU A 686 -42.67 -15.98 -36.15
CA LEU A 686 -42.42 -17.44 -36.04
C LEU A 686 -42.85 -18.50 -37.10
N GLU A 687 -42.00 -19.55 -37.16
CA GLU A 687 -42.16 -20.92 -37.72
C GLU A 687 -42.35 -21.09 -39.26
N GLU A 688 -41.91 -22.16 -39.95
CA GLU A 688 -40.77 -23.11 -39.82
C GLU A 688 -40.70 -23.95 -41.15
N VAL A 689 -40.02 -25.12 -41.17
CA VAL A 689 -40.22 -26.28 -42.08
C VAL A 689 -39.52 -26.33 -43.48
N THR A 690 -38.26 -26.82 -43.51
CA THR A 690 -37.65 -27.82 -44.48
C THR A 690 -37.58 -27.50 -46.01
N GLU A 691 -36.92 -28.25 -46.92
CA GLU A 691 -36.20 -29.57 -46.93
C GLU A 691 -35.09 -29.62 -48.04
N GLU A 692 -34.67 -30.84 -48.46
CA GLU A 692 -33.64 -31.24 -49.46
C GLU A 692 -32.15 -31.01 -49.07
N VAL A 693 -31.23 -31.98 -48.93
CA VAL A 693 -31.04 -33.40 -49.37
C VAL A 693 -30.37 -33.61 -50.75
N THR A 694 -29.12 -34.09 -50.75
CA THR A 694 -28.51 -34.91 -51.81
C THR A 694 -27.52 -35.95 -51.23
N GLU A 695 -27.34 -37.09 -51.90
CA GLU A 695 -26.69 -38.30 -51.38
C GLU A 695 -25.17 -38.40 -51.58
N THR A 696 -24.53 -39.35 -50.88
CA THR A 696 -23.14 -39.83 -51.06
C THR A 696 -23.10 -41.19 -51.77
N THR A 697 -21.93 -41.67 -52.21
CA THR A 697 -21.70 -43.13 -52.39
C THR A 697 -20.20 -43.52 -52.47
N ALA A 698 -19.92 -44.76 -52.04
CA ALA A 698 -18.65 -45.51 -52.08
C ALA A 698 -17.47 -45.02 -51.18
N GLY A 699 -16.82 -45.87 -50.37
CA GLY A 699 -17.17 -47.25 -49.96
C GLY A 699 -16.00 -48.08 -49.38
N GLU A 700 -16.29 -48.92 -48.36
CA GLU A 700 -15.44 -49.99 -47.76
C GLU A 700 -14.09 -49.54 -47.12
N ASP A 701 -13.67 -49.96 -45.91
CA ASP A 701 -13.99 -51.13 -45.06
C ASP A 701 -13.99 -50.74 -43.54
N THR A 702 -13.72 -51.66 -42.60
CA THR A 702 -14.30 -51.67 -41.24
C THR A 702 -13.34 -51.73 -40.02
N ILE A 703 -13.93 -51.51 -38.82
CA ILE A 703 -13.53 -51.93 -37.44
C ILE A 703 -13.28 -50.78 -36.41
N ILE A 704 -14.39 -50.27 -35.88
CA ILE A 704 -14.79 -50.24 -34.45
C ILE A 704 -13.67 -50.20 -33.37
N LYS A 705 -13.62 -49.12 -32.58
CA LYS A 705 -13.94 -49.18 -31.12
C LYS A 705 -14.24 -47.82 -30.48
N GLU A 706 -15.10 -47.86 -29.47
CA GLU A 706 -15.68 -46.70 -28.77
C GLU A 706 -14.89 -46.31 -27.51
N VAL A 707 -15.05 -45.04 -27.09
CA VAL A 707 -14.62 -44.55 -25.76
C VAL A 707 -15.88 -44.42 -24.87
N PRO A 708 -15.92 -45.04 -23.68
CA PRO A 708 -17.03 -44.88 -22.75
C PRO A 708 -16.83 -43.69 -21.80
N VAL A 709 -17.84 -42.82 -21.71
CA VAL A 709 -17.96 -41.79 -20.67
C VAL A 709 -18.92 -42.29 -19.58
N ILE A 710 -18.56 -42.15 -18.31
CA ILE A 710 -19.45 -42.43 -17.16
C ILE A 710 -19.30 -41.33 -16.10
N ILE A 711 -20.43 -40.78 -15.66
CA ILE A 711 -20.58 -39.82 -14.56
C ILE A 711 -20.93 -40.61 -13.28
N PRO A 712 -20.41 -40.25 -12.08
CA PRO A 712 -20.45 -41.13 -10.91
C PRO A 712 -21.67 -40.93 -9.99
N GLU A 713 -22.03 -41.96 -9.20
CA GLU A 713 -22.53 -41.73 -7.84
C GLU A 713 -22.39 -42.90 -6.85
N LYS A 714 -22.04 -42.52 -5.60
CA LYS A 714 -22.29 -43.13 -4.28
C LYS A 714 -21.79 -44.54 -3.89
N GLN A 715 -21.62 -44.67 -2.57
CA GLN A 715 -21.01 -45.76 -1.79
C GLN A 715 -21.97 -46.94 -1.54
N GLY A 716 -21.44 -48.13 -1.22
CA GLY A 716 -22.26 -49.28 -0.84
C GLY A 716 -21.53 -50.60 -0.54
N GLU A 717 -20.47 -50.60 0.27
CA GLU A 717 -19.94 -51.83 0.91
C GLU A 717 -20.85 -52.27 2.09
N PRO A 718 -20.88 -53.56 2.52
CA PRO A 718 -19.67 -54.32 2.93
C PRO A 718 -19.68 -55.87 2.81
N ASN A 719 -18.54 -56.47 3.24
CA ASN A 719 -18.30 -57.81 3.81
C ASN A 719 -17.94 -59.03 2.91
N ASN A 720 -16.80 -59.63 3.28
CA ASN A 720 -16.36 -61.04 3.14
C ASN A 720 -16.07 -61.59 1.72
N GLU A 721 -15.05 -62.44 1.50
CA GLU A 721 -14.06 -63.08 2.42
C GLU A 721 -12.62 -62.68 2.10
#